data_AF-A0A433UU75-F1
#
_entry.id   AF-A0A433UU75-F1
#
_cell.length_a   1.000
_cell.length_b   1.000
_cell.length_c   1.000
_cell.angle_alpha   90.00
_cell.angle_beta   90.00
_cell.angle_gamma   90.00
#
_symmetry.space_group_name_H-M   'P 1'
#
loop_
_entity.id
_entity.type
_entity.pdbx_description
1 polymer ?
#
loop_
_entity_poly.entity_id
_entity_poly.type
_entity_poly.pdbx_seq_one_letter_code
_entity_poly.pdbx_strand_id
1 'polypeptide(L)'
;MMNSTSGNHVIFLHPDGTSPSHYALARFVDKGPDGRLNWDMMSNSGVYLGHMEDQLGGTSNGGAVTHATGAKVYAESFGLNADGSQVTPLSGNTGKTIIEEAIAANKVTALVQSGAAYEPGTAAFVAQVGETVDANGNRIPPRQRAVDITKEVILSGVDFILGGGELNMVPIGTDGFHGTAAEYDALSTSALQRPNENLIELAQSNGYTVVYTEQQLNDLLDPTKTPTAPTKVLGVFAPIHTFNDRPEEVLASRDLPLYTETAPTIAEMLDVTQKLMEKHPNFNNGSIAVVEEEGSDNFGNNNNAAGVLEGVRRADAAVGVAMNFIDKYPNTLLLTAADSDAGGLQVVDPRTPGQPVGNINNNPTTEPRNVPLDGQTGANTLPFVAAPDANGDVFNFAVGWAGTPDFPGSIVSKAHGLNADKLPATVDNTGMYELMYETLFNTELPSRNEAPTAAPKATKDTGNVIFIHPDGTSPSHYMALRNIDKGPDGRLNWDMMSDAGVYLGHMENQLTGTSNAGAVTHANGVKVFNESFGLEEDNTRVTPASAKTGYTILEEAIEAGKATALIQSGHLAEPGTAAFAAETTNRDGDNIRARDKYAEIIEQVIRSGTDVIMGGGELYMLPFGTTGFHVDAELDASESSPERRPTTNLIDLAKSLGYTVVYTEEQMNEVVNGTNPPQKLLGVFAAIHTFDDSTEEELGLNSSNPLPLYVATAPTVAEMMEASLKILNKDPDGFFVVVEEEGSDNFANNNNAVGTVEAVRRADAAIGVAMNYVNTQDPNTLVITAADSDAGGLQVSQFAPYTRPSGNYTPSNPAIADSEPSAPFINVNPTTTNTNRAVLDGVNGSTGTEEAPWIPFAAQDSIDGPMGNFGVAWVGTPDFPGSIVSKTYGMNADKLPSTLDNTEIYDLMYQTLFGVTPEFATAQQETKLVSGTSGNDILIAGAPGGSFDGINDSVFTGAGNDEVDTQTATSTIAGRNRIDLGSGNDTVFVSKGDSVFGGAGNDVFDATNALGGNRMSGGAGDDIFFLGSNDRALGGDGNDQFYVQSGGDNLLSGGAGADQFWIVNAELPSIANTVLDFQVGTDVIGILGSASLGISASTLNLSQIGSDTQIGFGGQTLAVLGGIEATSLNLNDASQFAFA
;
A
#
# COMPACT_ATOMS: atom_id res chain seq x y z
N MET A 1 -35.29 -23.15 -0.75
CA MET A 1 -34.98 -22.93 0.67
C MET A 1 -34.93 -21.42 0.86
N MET A 2 -35.52 -20.86 1.91
CA MET A 2 -35.54 -19.41 2.10
C MET A 2 -34.10 -18.95 2.39
N ASN A 3 -33.46 -18.29 1.42
CA ASN A 3 -32.18 -17.61 1.63
C ASN A 3 -32.40 -16.57 2.75
N SER A 4 -31.65 -16.67 3.83
CA SER A 4 -31.56 -15.57 4.79
C SER A 4 -30.91 -14.39 4.06
N THR A 5 -31.69 -13.38 3.68
CA THR A 5 -31.12 -12.11 3.25
C THR A 5 -30.34 -11.54 4.43
N SER A 6 -29.03 -11.39 4.30
CA SER A 6 -28.23 -10.73 5.32
C SER A 6 -28.77 -9.30 5.49
N GLY A 7 -28.83 -8.79 6.72
CA GLY A 7 -29.20 -7.41 6.98
C GLY A 7 -28.09 -6.42 6.61
N ASN A 8 -27.12 -6.83 5.79
CA ASN A 8 -25.87 -6.12 5.51
C ASN A 8 -26.08 -5.00 4.49
N HIS A 9 -25.18 -4.02 4.54
CA HIS A 9 -25.21 -2.84 3.70
C HIS A 9 -23.97 -2.76 2.80
N VAL A 10 -24.13 -2.15 1.62
CA VAL A 10 -23.03 -1.79 0.72
C VAL A 10 -23.15 -0.32 0.37
N ILE A 11 -22.03 0.38 0.42
CA ILE A 11 -21.86 1.70 -0.18
C ILE A 11 -20.74 1.57 -1.21
N PHE A 12 -21.10 1.65 -2.48
CA PHE A 12 -20.15 1.69 -3.58
C PHE A 12 -20.00 3.13 -4.03
N LEU A 13 -18.81 3.69 -3.85
CA LEU A 13 -18.50 5.07 -4.21
C LEU A 13 -17.56 5.04 -5.42
N HIS A 14 -17.98 5.67 -6.51
CA HIS A 14 -17.29 5.76 -7.78
C HIS A 14 -16.74 7.19 -7.94
N PRO A 15 -15.52 7.48 -7.44
CA PRO A 15 -14.85 8.74 -7.72
C PRO A 15 -14.29 8.66 -9.13
N ASP A 16 -15.13 8.96 -10.12
CA ASP A 16 -14.87 8.71 -11.54
C ASP A 16 -13.54 9.35 -11.98
N GLY A 17 -12.76 8.64 -12.78
CA GLY A 17 -11.48 9.12 -13.30
C GLY A 17 -10.34 9.32 -12.31
N THR A 18 -10.44 8.87 -11.04
CA THR A 18 -9.43 9.18 -10.03
C THR A 18 -8.34 8.12 -9.84
N SER A 19 -7.11 8.60 -9.70
CA SER A 19 -5.91 7.83 -9.32
C SER A 19 -5.29 8.38 -8.02
N PRO A 20 -4.29 7.71 -7.40
CA PRO A 20 -3.58 8.25 -6.25
C PRO A 20 -3.00 9.65 -6.48
N SER A 21 -2.66 10.05 -7.71
CA SER A 21 -2.24 11.41 -8.04
C SER A 21 -3.33 12.46 -7.87
N HIS A 22 -4.58 12.10 -8.19
CA HIS A 22 -5.74 12.97 -7.94
C HIS A 22 -5.92 13.22 -6.43
N TYR A 23 -5.79 12.16 -5.63
CA TYR A 23 -5.81 12.27 -4.18
C TYR A 23 -4.59 13.00 -3.61
N ALA A 24 -3.40 12.87 -4.21
CA ALA A 24 -2.21 13.62 -3.82
C ALA A 24 -2.41 15.13 -4.02
N LEU A 25 -2.97 15.57 -5.16
CA LEU A 25 -3.35 16.96 -5.39
C LEU A 25 -4.25 17.50 -4.27
N ALA A 26 -5.33 16.78 -3.94
CA ALA A 26 -6.25 17.19 -2.88
C ALA A 26 -5.59 17.18 -1.49
N ARG A 27 -4.82 16.12 -1.18
CA ARG A 27 -4.11 15.96 0.10
C ARG A 27 -3.13 17.10 0.33
N PHE A 28 -2.31 17.43 -0.67
CA PHE A 28 -1.34 18.51 -0.56
C PHE A 28 -2.01 19.85 -0.30
N VAL A 29 -3.09 20.19 -1.01
CA VAL A 29 -3.78 21.47 -0.77
C VAL A 29 -4.45 21.52 0.60
N ASP A 30 -5.12 20.44 1.03
CA ASP A 30 -6.02 20.50 2.19
C ASP A 30 -5.41 20.06 3.51
N LYS A 31 -4.46 19.12 3.45
CA LYS A 31 -3.93 18.43 4.63
C LYS A 31 -2.41 18.50 4.75
N GLY A 32 -1.71 18.91 3.68
CA GLY A 32 -0.26 18.86 3.60
C GLY A 32 0.22 17.44 3.28
N PRO A 33 1.52 17.26 3.00
CA PRO A 33 2.04 15.97 2.54
C PRO A 33 2.01 14.86 3.61
N ASP A 34 2.11 15.20 4.90
CA ASP A 34 1.90 14.25 6.02
C ASP A 34 0.44 14.00 6.34
N GLY A 35 -0.45 14.80 5.76
CA GLY A 35 -1.88 14.73 6.01
C GLY A 35 -2.53 13.44 5.51
N ARG A 36 -3.74 13.17 5.98
CA ARG A 36 -4.57 12.06 5.48
C ARG A 36 -5.96 12.58 5.11
N LEU A 37 -6.40 12.24 3.90
CA LEU A 37 -7.78 12.35 3.45
C LEU A 37 -8.61 11.18 4.04
N ASN A 38 -9.94 11.22 3.94
CA ASN A 38 -10.77 10.08 4.36
C ASN A 38 -10.46 8.82 3.55
N TRP A 39 -10.21 8.98 2.25
CA TRP A 39 -9.77 7.89 1.38
C TRP A 39 -8.44 7.25 1.83
N ASP A 40 -7.51 8.04 2.35
CA ASP A 40 -6.24 7.52 2.88
C ASP A 40 -6.45 6.65 4.14
N MET A 41 -7.53 6.87 4.90
CA MET A 41 -7.85 6.15 6.13
C MET A 41 -8.61 4.83 5.92
N MET A 42 -9.01 4.51 4.68
CA MET A 42 -9.66 3.22 4.38
C MET A 42 -8.68 2.06 4.64
N SER A 43 -9.17 0.88 5.01
CA SER A 43 -8.31 -0.15 5.64
C SER A 43 -7.54 -1.02 4.65
N ASN A 44 -8.04 -1.17 3.43
CA ASN A 44 -7.47 -2.07 2.42
C ASN A 44 -7.38 -1.38 1.08
N SER A 45 -6.36 -1.72 0.29
CA SER A 45 -6.16 -1.21 -1.07
C SER A 45 -5.74 -2.32 -2.04
N GLY A 46 -6.11 -2.13 -3.30
CA GLY A 46 -5.71 -3.00 -4.39
C GLY A 46 -5.58 -2.23 -5.69
N VAL A 47 -4.58 -2.60 -6.49
CA VAL A 47 -4.39 -2.05 -7.83
C VAL A 47 -5.52 -2.57 -8.72
N TYR A 48 -6.26 -1.66 -9.34
CA TYR A 48 -7.45 -1.98 -10.12
C TYR A 48 -7.11 -2.20 -11.60
N LEU A 49 -7.60 -3.31 -12.17
CA LEU A 49 -7.43 -3.65 -13.58
C LEU A 49 -8.75 -3.44 -14.34
N GLY A 50 -8.82 -2.32 -15.05
CA GLY A 50 -10.07 -1.77 -15.61
C GLY A 50 -10.45 -2.20 -17.02
N HIS A 51 -9.70 -3.10 -17.68
CA HIS A 51 -9.93 -3.40 -19.09
C HIS A 51 -11.36 -3.90 -19.39
N MET A 52 -11.83 -3.64 -20.61
CA MET A 52 -13.10 -4.07 -21.18
C MET A 52 -12.92 -5.33 -22.05
N GLU A 53 -14.01 -5.87 -22.61
CA GLU A 53 -13.98 -7.02 -23.53
C GLU A 53 -13.16 -6.74 -24.81
N ASP A 54 -13.10 -5.47 -25.23
CA ASP A 54 -12.55 -5.04 -26.53
C ASP A 54 -11.48 -3.95 -26.45
N GLN A 55 -11.07 -3.53 -25.24
CA GLN A 55 -9.97 -2.57 -25.04
C GLN A 55 -9.34 -2.62 -23.65
N LEU A 56 -8.10 -2.13 -23.57
CA LEU A 56 -7.31 -1.99 -22.34
C LEU A 56 -7.84 -0.91 -21.40
N GLY A 57 -8.41 0.16 -21.94
CA GLY A 57 -9.02 1.28 -21.21
C GLY A 57 -10.39 0.93 -20.64
N GLY A 58 -10.65 1.33 -19.39
CA GLY A 58 -12.02 1.40 -18.88
C GLY A 58 -12.81 2.51 -19.56
N THR A 59 -14.13 2.38 -19.59
CA THR A 59 -15.06 3.46 -19.93
C THR A 59 -16.12 3.55 -18.85
N SER A 60 -16.62 4.76 -18.58
CA SER A 60 -17.54 4.96 -17.46
C SER A 60 -18.80 4.11 -17.58
N ASN A 61 -19.30 3.86 -18.80
CA ASN A 61 -20.42 2.95 -19.02
C ASN A 61 -20.04 1.46 -18.96
N GLY A 62 -18.98 1.01 -19.64
CA GLY A 62 -18.60 -0.40 -19.65
C GLY A 62 -18.11 -0.86 -18.27
N GLY A 63 -17.34 -0.02 -17.60
CA GLY A 63 -16.89 -0.18 -16.21
C GLY A 63 -18.06 -0.30 -15.25
N ALA A 64 -19.01 0.63 -15.29
CA ALA A 64 -20.20 0.59 -14.43
C ALA A 64 -21.08 -0.65 -14.68
N VAL A 65 -21.26 -1.07 -15.94
CA VAL A 65 -21.96 -2.34 -16.26
C VAL A 65 -21.19 -3.52 -15.67
N THR A 66 -19.86 -3.51 -15.74
CA THR A 66 -19.01 -4.55 -15.17
C THR A 66 -19.14 -4.59 -13.64
N HIS A 67 -19.14 -3.45 -12.95
CA HIS A 67 -19.39 -3.40 -11.50
C HIS A 67 -20.81 -3.81 -11.13
N ALA A 68 -21.79 -3.53 -11.99
CA ALA A 68 -23.19 -3.85 -11.76
C ALA A 68 -23.53 -5.33 -11.99
N THR A 69 -22.70 -6.07 -12.74
CA THR A 69 -23.00 -7.44 -13.19
C THR A 69 -21.90 -8.46 -12.92
N GLY A 70 -20.65 -8.04 -12.68
CA GLY A 70 -19.49 -8.94 -12.60
C GLY A 70 -19.11 -9.57 -13.94
N ALA A 71 -19.60 -9.04 -15.07
CA ALA A 71 -19.30 -9.53 -16.40
C ALA A 71 -18.53 -8.47 -17.20
N LYS A 72 -17.45 -8.88 -17.89
CA LYS A 72 -16.79 -8.03 -18.88
C LYS A 72 -17.75 -7.79 -20.05
N VAL A 73 -17.75 -6.56 -20.54
CA VAL A 73 -18.57 -6.12 -21.66
C VAL A 73 -17.75 -5.25 -22.60
N TYR A 74 -18.19 -5.15 -23.85
CA TYR A 74 -17.63 -4.17 -24.80
C TYR A 74 -17.75 -2.73 -24.27
N ALA A 75 -16.79 -1.89 -24.66
CA ALA A 75 -16.58 -0.53 -24.14
C ALA A 75 -17.81 0.40 -24.18
N GLU A 76 -18.74 0.21 -25.12
CA GLU A 76 -19.93 1.06 -25.30
C GLU A 76 -21.20 0.43 -24.68
N SER A 77 -21.07 -0.64 -23.90
CA SER A 77 -22.20 -1.29 -23.24
C SER A 77 -22.87 -0.36 -22.23
N PHE A 78 -24.20 -0.38 -22.24
CA PHE A 78 -25.04 0.22 -21.19
C PHE A 78 -26.08 -0.82 -20.76
N GLY A 79 -25.60 -1.97 -20.28
CA GLY A 79 -26.43 -3.07 -19.77
C GLY A 79 -26.83 -4.15 -20.80
N LEU A 80 -26.32 -4.06 -22.04
CA LEU A 80 -26.52 -5.04 -23.11
C LEU A 80 -25.18 -5.46 -23.72
N ASN A 81 -25.11 -6.65 -24.31
CA ASN A 81 -23.97 -7.08 -25.12
C ASN A 81 -23.97 -6.38 -26.49
N ALA A 82 -22.87 -6.46 -27.24
CA ALA A 82 -22.72 -5.78 -28.54
C ALA A 82 -23.76 -6.21 -29.59
N ASP A 83 -24.31 -7.43 -29.47
CA ASP A 83 -25.37 -7.95 -30.34
C ASP A 83 -26.79 -7.56 -29.88
N GLY A 84 -26.91 -6.77 -28.80
CA GLY A 84 -28.16 -6.33 -28.19
C GLY A 84 -28.81 -7.37 -27.26
N SER A 85 -28.15 -8.51 -27.01
CA SER A 85 -28.63 -9.48 -26.01
C SER A 85 -28.36 -8.99 -24.58
N GLN A 86 -29.08 -9.58 -23.62
CA GLN A 86 -28.90 -9.23 -22.20
C GLN A 86 -27.56 -9.75 -21.67
N VAL A 87 -26.88 -8.93 -20.86
CA VAL A 87 -25.70 -9.34 -20.11
C VAL A 87 -26.08 -10.48 -19.15
N THR A 88 -25.21 -11.48 -19.03
CA THR A 88 -25.35 -12.53 -18.00
C THR A 88 -24.41 -12.20 -16.84
N PRO A 89 -24.93 -11.74 -15.70
CA PRO A 89 -24.12 -11.43 -14.53
C PRO A 89 -23.43 -12.68 -13.98
N LEU A 90 -22.38 -12.48 -13.18
CA LEU A 90 -21.65 -13.54 -12.50
C LEU A 90 -22.55 -14.33 -11.52
N SER A 91 -23.63 -13.73 -11.00
CA SER A 91 -24.67 -14.42 -10.23
C SER A 91 -25.48 -15.45 -11.03
N GLY A 92 -25.42 -15.40 -12.36
CA GLY A 92 -26.20 -16.21 -13.29
C GLY A 92 -27.62 -15.71 -13.55
N ASN A 93 -28.04 -14.59 -12.95
CA ASN A 93 -29.37 -14.01 -13.15
C ASN A 93 -29.41 -13.11 -14.41
N THR A 94 -29.38 -13.72 -15.60
CA THR A 94 -29.35 -12.99 -16.89
C THR A 94 -30.33 -11.82 -16.95
N GLY A 95 -29.80 -10.67 -17.36
CA GLY A 95 -30.55 -9.43 -17.51
C GLY A 95 -30.90 -8.72 -16.20
N LYS A 96 -30.25 -9.07 -15.08
CA LYS A 96 -30.40 -8.38 -13.79
C LYS A 96 -29.07 -7.84 -13.26
N THR A 97 -29.03 -6.59 -12.83
CA THR A 97 -27.90 -6.06 -12.07
C THR A 97 -27.99 -6.41 -10.59
N ILE A 98 -26.92 -6.11 -9.83
CA ILE A 98 -26.93 -6.22 -8.37
C ILE A 98 -28.02 -5.37 -7.70
N ILE A 99 -28.36 -4.20 -8.26
CA ILE A 99 -29.43 -3.33 -7.75
C ILE A 99 -30.79 -3.97 -7.99
N GLU A 100 -31.04 -4.54 -9.16
CA GLU A 100 -32.30 -5.21 -9.47
C GLU A 100 -32.49 -6.48 -8.61
N GLU A 101 -31.40 -7.19 -8.29
CA GLU A 101 -31.41 -8.27 -7.31
C GLU A 101 -31.67 -7.77 -5.89
N ALA A 102 -31.09 -6.65 -5.48
CA ALA A 102 -31.32 -6.02 -4.17
C ALA A 102 -32.78 -5.58 -4.00
N ILE A 103 -33.38 -4.98 -5.04
CA ILE A 103 -34.82 -4.64 -5.07
C ILE A 103 -35.66 -5.90 -4.92
N ALA A 104 -35.34 -6.98 -5.65
CA ALA A 104 -36.06 -8.25 -5.53
C ALA A 104 -35.93 -8.88 -4.13
N ALA A 105 -34.83 -8.60 -3.43
CA ALA A 105 -34.60 -9.01 -2.04
C ALA A 105 -35.23 -8.06 -1.00
N ASN A 106 -35.97 -7.03 -1.42
CA ASN A 106 -36.53 -5.96 -0.57
C ASN A 106 -35.46 -5.23 0.27
N LYS A 107 -34.27 -5.02 -0.29
CA LYS A 107 -33.26 -4.13 0.28
C LYS A 107 -33.56 -2.69 -0.14
N VAL A 108 -33.08 -1.73 0.66
CA VAL A 108 -33.20 -0.31 0.31
C VAL A 108 -32.15 0.07 -0.72
N THR A 109 -32.52 0.78 -1.78
CA THR A 109 -31.58 1.11 -2.87
C THR A 109 -31.48 2.60 -3.13
N ALA A 110 -30.27 3.06 -3.45
CA ALA A 110 -30.01 4.45 -3.77
C ALA A 110 -29.02 4.60 -4.93
N LEU A 111 -29.30 5.56 -5.81
CA LEU A 111 -28.42 6.07 -6.85
C LEU A 111 -28.20 7.57 -6.57
N VAL A 112 -26.97 7.95 -6.28
CA VAL A 112 -26.60 9.32 -5.91
C VAL A 112 -25.46 9.77 -6.79
N GLN A 113 -25.63 10.84 -7.58
CA GLN A 113 -24.55 11.34 -8.42
C GLN A 113 -24.48 12.86 -8.51
N SER A 114 -23.29 13.37 -8.79
CA SER A 114 -23.07 14.81 -9.00
C SER A 114 -23.35 15.26 -10.45
N GLY A 115 -23.32 14.35 -11.42
CA GLY A 115 -23.69 14.62 -12.80
C GLY A 115 -25.21 14.55 -13.03
N ALA A 116 -25.62 14.22 -14.25
CA ALA A 116 -27.02 14.10 -14.64
C ALA A 116 -27.52 12.67 -14.42
N ALA A 117 -28.80 12.45 -14.11
CA ALA A 117 -29.33 11.11 -13.78
C ALA A 117 -29.14 10.00 -14.84
N TYR A 118 -28.61 10.31 -16.03
CA TYR A 118 -28.24 9.34 -17.06
C TYR A 118 -26.74 8.97 -17.07
N GLU A 119 -25.90 9.63 -16.26
CA GLU A 119 -24.46 9.30 -16.25
C GLU A 119 -24.24 7.89 -15.69
N PRO A 120 -23.28 7.16 -16.29
CA PRO A 120 -23.26 5.72 -16.22
C PRO A 120 -22.89 5.12 -14.88
N GLY A 121 -21.99 5.71 -14.09
CA GLY A 121 -21.51 5.11 -12.84
C GLY A 121 -22.63 4.84 -11.85
N THR A 122 -23.77 5.52 -11.98
CA THR A 122 -25.03 5.15 -11.32
C THR A 122 -26.07 4.54 -12.26
N ALA A 123 -26.31 5.10 -13.44
CA ALA A 123 -27.44 4.70 -14.29
C ALA A 123 -27.27 3.30 -14.91
N ALA A 124 -26.04 2.85 -15.18
CA ALA A 124 -25.77 1.52 -15.74
C ALA A 124 -26.14 0.38 -14.78
N PHE A 125 -26.30 0.67 -13.49
CA PHE A 125 -26.81 -0.29 -12.52
C PHE A 125 -28.29 -0.61 -12.68
N VAL A 126 -29.05 0.11 -13.52
CA VAL A 126 -30.50 -0.12 -13.67
C VAL A 126 -31.04 0.02 -15.09
N ALA A 127 -30.29 0.61 -16.02
CA ALA A 127 -30.73 0.80 -17.40
C ALA A 127 -30.00 -0.15 -18.37
N GLN A 128 -30.73 -0.58 -19.41
CA GLN A 128 -30.32 -1.49 -20.47
C GLN A 128 -30.63 -0.86 -21.84
N VAL A 129 -29.73 0.02 -22.29
CA VAL A 129 -29.91 0.79 -23.53
C VAL A 129 -28.94 0.32 -24.60
N GLY A 130 -29.48 -0.11 -25.74
CA GLY A 130 -28.69 -0.57 -26.88
C GLY A 130 -28.40 0.52 -27.90
N GLU A 131 -27.37 0.29 -28.71
CA GLU A 131 -27.07 1.09 -29.89
C GLU A 131 -28.26 1.08 -30.87
N THR A 132 -28.47 2.21 -31.54
CA THR A 132 -29.44 2.31 -32.64
C THR A 132 -28.79 2.92 -33.87
N VAL A 133 -29.48 2.86 -35.01
CA VAL A 133 -29.03 3.50 -36.25
C VAL A 133 -30.08 4.53 -36.65
N ASP A 134 -29.66 5.76 -36.90
CA ASP A 134 -30.53 6.84 -37.33
C ASP A 134 -31.01 6.65 -38.79
N ALA A 135 -31.92 7.51 -39.24
CA ALA A 135 -32.47 7.45 -40.60
C ALA A 135 -31.42 7.68 -41.72
N ASN A 136 -30.24 8.21 -41.38
CA ASN A 136 -29.14 8.47 -42.30
C ASN A 136 -28.09 7.35 -42.29
N GLY A 137 -28.27 6.32 -41.46
CA GLY A 137 -27.31 5.23 -41.30
C GLY A 137 -26.21 5.50 -40.30
N ASN A 138 -26.29 6.58 -39.51
CA ASN A 138 -25.32 6.87 -38.45
C ASN A 138 -25.64 6.03 -37.21
N ARG A 139 -24.60 5.45 -36.60
CA ARG A 139 -24.71 4.75 -35.31
C ARG A 139 -24.94 5.79 -34.19
N ILE A 140 -25.92 5.52 -33.34
CA ILE A 140 -26.19 6.26 -32.10
C ILE A 140 -25.81 5.33 -30.95
N PRO A 141 -24.64 5.53 -30.32
CA PRO A 141 -24.22 4.71 -29.18
C PRO A 141 -25.17 4.91 -27.99
N PRO A 142 -25.24 3.93 -27.07
CA PRO A 142 -26.12 3.99 -25.90
C PRO A 142 -26.04 5.30 -25.11
N ARG A 143 -24.83 5.78 -24.78
CA ARG A 143 -24.64 7.02 -23.99
C ARG A 143 -25.29 8.26 -24.60
N GLN A 144 -25.50 8.31 -25.92
CA GLN A 144 -26.16 9.45 -26.56
C GLN A 144 -27.68 9.47 -26.32
N ARG A 145 -28.27 8.36 -25.87
CA ARG A 145 -29.71 8.19 -25.64
C ARG A 145 -30.11 8.54 -24.19
N ALA A 146 -29.64 9.69 -23.72
CA ALA A 146 -29.82 10.16 -22.34
C ALA A 146 -31.28 10.10 -21.84
N VAL A 147 -32.25 10.42 -22.69
CA VAL A 147 -33.69 10.32 -22.36
C VAL A 147 -34.12 8.90 -22.05
N ASP A 148 -33.68 7.93 -22.86
CA ASP A 148 -34.06 6.52 -22.68
C ASP A 148 -33.46 5.97 -21.39
N ILE A 149 -32.19 6.30 -21.13
CA ILE A 149 -31.48 5.95 -19.88
C ILE A 149 -32.20 6.57 -18.67
N THR A 150 -32.43 7.88 -18.68
CA THR A 150 -33.09 8.60 -17.58
C THR A 150 -34.47 8.00 -17.28
N LYS A 151 -35.21 7.63 -18.32
CA LYS A 151 -36.52 7.01 -18.18
C LYS A 151 -36.43 5.64 -17.51
N GLU A 152 -35.47 4.80 -17.89
CA GLU A 152 -35.26 3.50 -17.25
C GLU A 152 -34.81 3.64 -15.80
N VAL A 153 -33.94 4.60 -15.49
CA VAL A 153 -33.56 4.94 -14.11
C VAL A 153 -34.78 5.27 -13.25
N ILE A 154 -35.69 6.12 -13.73
CA ILE A 154 -36.93 6.48 -13.01
C ILE A 154 -37.85 5.26 -12.82
N LEU A 155 -37.93 4.38 -13.82
CA LEU A 155 -38.79 3.19 -13.83
C LEU A 155 -38.18 1.98 -13.11
N SER A 156 -36.90 2.02 -12.76
CA SER A 156 -36.13 0.92 -12.14
C SER A 156 -36.71 0.39 -10.84
N GLY A 157 -37.46 1.22 -10.12
CA GLY A 157 -37.98 0.90 -8.81
C GLY A 157 -37.04 1.23 -7.65
N VAL A 158 -35.89 1.85 -7.90
CA VAL A 158 -34.99 2.40 -6.87
C VAL A 158 -35.74 3.31 -5.88
N ASP A 159 -35.29 3.35 -4.63
CA ASP A 159 -35.94 4.18 -3.60
C ASP A 159 -35.47 5.63 -3.70
N PHE A 160 -34.16 5.88 -3.75
CA PHE A 160 -33.60 7.24 -3.78
C PHE A 160 -32.77 7.46 -5.05
N ILE A 161 -33.15 8.44 -5.88
CA ILE A 161 -32.45 8.84 -7.11
C ILE A 161 -32.10 10.31 -6.99
N LEU A 162 -30.83 10.66 -6.86
CA LEU A 162 -30.36 12.04 -6.66
C LEU A 162 -29.34 12.42 -7.73
N GLY A 163 -29.55 13.53 -8.43
CA GLY A 163 -28.60 14.09 -9.39
C GLY A 163 -29.14 15.31 -10.13
N GLY A 164 -28.53 15.63 -11.26
CA GLY A 164 -28.99 16.65 -12.20
C GLY A 164 -29.81 16.08 -13.37
N GLY A 165 -29.87 16.80 -14.48
CA GLY A 165 -30.41 16.35 -15.75
C GLY A 165 -31.86 16.76 -15.99
N GLU A 166 -32.32 17.90 -15.45
CA GLU A 166 -33.70 18.36 -15.67
C GLU A 166 -34.03 18.50 -17.17
N LEU A 167 -33.05 18.95 -17.97
CA LEU A 167 -33.16 19.03 -19.43
C LEU A 167 -33.68 17.72 -20.04
N ASN A 168 -33.16 16.59 -19.56
CA ASN A 168 -33.44 15.24 -20.03
C ASN A 168 -34.77 14.69 -19.52
N MET A 169 -35.45 15.43 -18.63
CA MET A 169 -36.73 15.04 -18.03
C MET A 169 -37.91 15.89 -18.51
N VAL A 170 -37.67 17.05 -19.14
CA VAL A 170 -38.73 17.98 -19.56
C VAL A 170 -38.88 18.10 -21.09
N PRO A 171 -40.10 18.08 -21.65
CA PRO A 171 -40.31 18.14 -23.09
C PRO A 171 -39.88 19.47 -23.74
N ILE A 172 -39.66 19.44 -25.05
CA ILE A 172 -39.40 20.63 -25.88
C ILE A 172 -40.51 21.67 -25.66
N GLY A 173 -40.13 22.95 -25.50
CA GLY A 173 -41.08 24.03 -25.26
C GLY A 173 -41.70 24.07 -23.86
N THR A 174 -41.18 23.29 -22.91
CA THR A 174 -41.64 23.25 -21.51
C THR A 174 -40.60 23.88 -20.58
N ASP A 175 -41.06 24.74 -19.66
CA ASP A 175 -40.20 25.30 -18.61
C ASP A 175 -39.87 24.22 -17.56
N GLY A 176 -38.62 24.19 -17.08
CA GLY A 176 -38.21 23.46 -15.90
C GLY A 176 -38.17 24.35 -14.65
N PHE A 177 -37.71 23.77 -13.54
CA PHE A 177 -37.39 24.49 -12.33
C PHE A 177 -36.09 25.30 -12.47
N HIS A 178 -35.07 24.73 -13.10
CA HIS A 178 -33.72 25.30 -13.22
C HIS A 178 -33.49 26.11 -14.49
N GLY A 179 -34.39 26.03 -15.47
CA GLY A 179 -34.26 26.73 -16.74
C GLY A 179 -35.57 26.88 -17.49
N THR A 180 -35.64 27.91 -18.32
CA THR A 180 -36.79 28.17 -19.19
C THR A 180 -36.78 27.27 -20.43
N ALA A 181 -37.95 27.11 -21.05
CA ALA A 181 -38.08 26.38 -22.32
C ALA A 181 -37.11 26.91 -23.39
N ALA A 182 -36.90 28.22 -23.44
CA ALA A 182 -36.00 28.84 -24.42
C ALA A 182 -34.52 28.49 -24.18
N GLU A 183 -34.09 28.42 -22.92
CA GLU A 183 -32.73 28.04 -22.55
C GLU A 183 -32.48 26.55 -22.86
N TYR A 184 -33.43 25.69 -22.51
CA TYR A 184 -33.36 24.26 -22.77
C TYR A 184 -33.40 23.93 -24.27
N ASP A 185 -34.29 24.58 -25.03
CA ASP A 185 -34.37 24.39 -26.48
C ASP A 185 -33.12 24.93 -27.20
N ALA A 186 -32.42 25.92 -26.62
CA ALA A 186 -31.14 26.39 -27.14
C ALA A 186 -29.99 25.40 -26.90
N LEU A 187 -30.05 24.62 -25.81
CA LEU A 187 -29.09 23.54 -25.54
C LEU A 187 -29.35 22.33 -26.44
N SER A 188 -30.60 21.87 -26.53
CA SER A 188 -30.97 20.77 -27.41
C SER A 188 -32.47 20.73 -27.71
N THR A 189 -32.78 20.34 -28.94
CA THR A 189 -34.13 19.95 -29.40
C THR A 189 -34.16 18.50 -29.90
N SER A 190 -33.11 17.73 -29.65
CA SER A 190 -33.04 16.32 -30.05
C SER A 190 -33.91 15.46 -29.14
N ALA A 191 -34.68 14.54 -29.72
CA ALA A 191 -35.47 13.56 -28.96
C ALA A 191 -34.61 12.61 -28.11
N LEU A 192 -33.30 12.52 -28.38
CA LEU A 192 -32.35 11.75 -27.57
C LEU A 192 -32.00 12.43 -26.23
N GLN A 193 -32.20 13.75 -26.17
CA GLN A 193 -31.82 14.61 -25.04
C GLN A 193 -33.03 15.33 -24.43
N ARG A 194 -34.15 15.42 -25.16
CA ARG A 194 -35.42 16.00 -24.70
C ARG A 194 -36.55 14.99 -24.87
N PRO A 195 -37.24 14.58 -23.81
CA PRO A 195 -38.26 13.56 -23.89
C PRO A 195 -39.55 14.08 -24.56
N ASN A 196 -40.34 13.18 -25.12
CA ASN A 196 -41.69 13.52 -25.61
C ASN A 196 -42.72 13.63 -24.48
N GLU A 197 -42.46 12.95 -23.36
CA GLU A 197 -43.28 12.97 -22.15
C GLU A 197 -42.51 13.62 -20.99
N ASN A 198 -43.21 14.15 -20.00
CA ASN A 198 -42.56 14.73 -18.83
C ASN A 198 -42.15 13.63 -17.85
N LEU A 199 -40.86 13.35 -17.74
CA LEU A 199 -40.34 12.27 -16.90
C LEU A 199 -40.41 12.63 -15.40
N ILE A 200 -40.49 13.91 -15.03
CA ILE A 200 -40.74 14.33 -13.65
C ILE A 200 -42.16 13.95 -13.24
N GLU A 201 -43.14 14.21 -14.10
CA GLU A 201 -44.53 13.79 -13.87
C GLU A 201 -44.65 12.26 -13.83
N LEU A 202 -43.89 11.56 -14.68
CA LEU A 202 -43.79 10.10 -14.65
C LEU A 202 -43.25 9.62 -13.30
N ALA A 203 -42.17 10.21 -12.78
CA ALA A 203 -41.62 9.86 -11.46
C ALA A 203 -42.65 10.10 -10.34
N GLN A 204 -43.32 11.25 -10.34
CA GLN A 204 -44.39 11.53 -9.37
C GLN A 204 -45.52 10.50 -9.44
N SER A 205 -45.90 10.06 -10.64
CA SER A 205 -46.92 9.02 -10.81
C SER A 205 -46.49 7.64 -10.28
N ASN A 206 -45.17 7.42 -10.18
CA ASN A 206 -44.55 6.23 -9.58
C ASN A 206 -44.24 6.40 -8.08
N GLY A 207 -44.70 7.49 -7.46
CA GLY A 207 -44.64 7.71 -6.01
C GLY A 207 -43.39 8.42 -5.51
N TYR A 208 -42.55 8.97 -6.40
CA TYR A 208 -41.39 9.77 -5.98
C TYR A 208 -41.82 11.14 -5.44
N THR A 209 -41.25 11.53 -4.32
CA THR A 209 -41.22 12.93 -3.87
C THR A 209 -40.10 13.64 -4.61
N VAL A 210 -40.43 14.69 -5.37
CA VAL A 210 -39.44 15.42 -6.19
C VAL A 210 -38.92 16.64 -5.43
N VAL A 211 -37.60 16.80 -5.38
CA VAL A 211 -36.91 17.95 -4.78
C VAL A 211 -35.89 18.53 -5.76
N TYR A 212 -35.64 19.83 -5.66
CA TYR A 212 -34.84 20.58 -6.64
C TYR A 212 -33.65 21.34 -6.04
N THR A 213 -33.59 21.49 -4.71
CA THR A 213 -32.53 22.23 -4.03
C THR A 213 -32.05 21.50 -2.79
N GLU A 214 -30.84 21.82 -2.34
CA GLU A 214 -30.26 21.32 -1.08
C GLU A 214 -31.22 21.54 0.11
N GLN A 215 -31.85 22.71 0.20
CA GLN A 215 -32.84 23.00 1.25
C GLN A 215 -34.07 22.09 1.18
N GLN A 216 -34.60 21.83 -0.02
CA GLN A 216 -35.76 20.95 -0.19
C GLN A 216 -35.41 19.50 0.16
N LEU A 217 -34.19 19.05 -0.15
CA LEU A 217 -33.69 17.73 0.24
C LEU A 217 -33.60 17.61 1.77
N ASN A 218 -33.01 18.59 2.44
CA ASN A 218 -32.92 18.64 3.92
C ASN A 218 -34.31 18.70 4.59
N ASP A 219 -35.27 19.38 3.98
CA ASP A 219 -36.65 19.48 4.49
C ASP A 219 -37.38 18.12 4.56
N LEU A 220 -36.89 17.10 3.84
CA LEU A 220 -37.40 15.72 3.94
C LEU A 220 -37.07 15.06 5.29
N LEU A 221 -36.02 15.54 5.98
CA LEU A 221 -35.63 15.04 7.28
C LEU A 221 -36.36 15.71 8.45
N ASP A 222 -36.90 16.92 8.24
CA ASP A 222 -37.61 17.71 9.24
C ASP A 222 -39.05 17.19 9.43
N PRO A 223 -39.39 16.58 10.59
CA PRO A 223 -40.72 16.02 10.84
C PRO A 223 -41.83 17.08 10.91
N THR A 224 -41.48 18.37 11.03
CA THR A 224 -42.47 19.47 11.01
C THR A 224 -42.89 19.84 9.58
N LYS A 225 -42.02 19.60 8.60
CA LYS A 225 -42.28 19.83 7.17
C LYS A 225 -42.73 18.55 6.46
N THR A 226 -42.11 17.43 6.84
CA THR A 226 -42.32 16.11 6.26
C THR A 226 -42.65 15.12 7.38
N PRO A 227 -43.90 15.10 7.89
CA PRO A 227 -44.28 14.29 9.05
C PRO A 227 -44.10 12.78 8.86
N THR A 228 -44.08 12.32 7.61
CA THR A 228 -43.76 10.94 7.23
C THR A 228 -42.66 11.01 6.20
N ALA A 229 -41.47 10.51 6.55
CA ALA A 229 -40.34 10.50 5.63
C ALA A 229 -40.72 9.74 4.34
N PRO A 230 -40.42 10.29 3.16
CA PRO A 230 -40.72 9.63 1.90
C PRO A 230 -39.88 8.36 1.77
N THR A 231 -40.49 7.32 1.21
CA THR A 231 -39.78 6.09 0.85
C THR A 231 -39.24 6.13 -0.57
N LYS A 232 -39.65 7.12 -1.36
CA LYS A 232 -39.14 7.36 -2.71
C LYS A 232 -38.84 8.84 -2.95
N VAL A 233 -37.63 9.17 -3.39
CA VAL A 233 -37.20 10.55 -3.65
C VAL A 233 -36.49 10.64 -4.99
N LEU A 234 -36.88 11.65 -5.79
CA LEU A 234 -36.15 12.06 -6.98
C LEU A 234 -35.60 13.48 -6.74
N GLY A 235 -34.28 13.60 -6.63
CA GLY A 235 -33.58 14.87 -6.60
C GLY A 235 -33.15 15.29 -8.00
N VAL A 236 -33.56 16.48 -8.43
CA VAL A 236 -33.19 17.07 -9.73
C VAL A 236 -32.57 18.43 -9.45
N PHE A 237 -31.26 18.49 -9.29
CA PHE A 237 -30.57 19.65 -8.70
C PHE A 237 -29.95 20.62 -9.70
N ALA A 238 -29.93 20.28 -10.99
CA ALA A 238 -29.36 21.12 -12.04
C ALA A 238 -29.99 20.83 -13.42
N PRO A 239 -29.85 21.77 -14.39
CA PRO A 239 -30.25 21.56 -15.77
C PRO A 239 -29.64 20.32 -16.43
N ILE A 240 -28.34 20.11 -16.24
CA ILE A 240 -27.56 18.98 -16.80
C ILE A 240 -26.75 18.38 -15.65
N HIS A 241 -25.48 18.73 -15.48
CA HIS A 241 -24.67 18.33 -14.34
C HIS A 241 -24.76 19.37 -13.22
N THR A 242 -24.41 18.98 -11.99
CA THR A 242 -24.25 19.97 -10.91
C THR A 242 -22.95 20.79 -11.05
N PHE A 243 -22.10 20.48 -12.04
CA PHE A 243 -20.83 21.15 -12.33
C PHE A 243 -20.70 21.64 -13.80
N ASN A 244 -19.69 22.46 -14.06
CA ASN A 244 -19.34 22.97 -15.39
C ASN A 244 -17.92 22.51 -15.78
N ASP A 245 -17.82 21.39 -16.48
CA ASP A 245 -16.60 20.64 -16.81
C ASP A 245 -15.65 21.25 -17.86
N ARG A 246 -15.69 22.55 -18.13
CA ARG A 246 -14.86 23.16 -19.20
C ARG A 246 -13.44 23.47 -18.72
N PRO A 247 -12.45 23.61 -19.62
CA PRO A 247 -11.14 24.16 -19.26
C PRO A 247 -11.28 25.48 -18.49
N GLU A 248 -10.40 25.75 -17.54
CA GLU A 248 -10.49 26.88 -16.59
C GLU A 248 -10.66 28.21 -17.32
N GLU A 249 -9.94 28.44 -18.42
CA GLU A 249 -10.01 29.69 -19.17
C GLU A 249 -11.38 29.87 -19.83
N VAL A 250 -12.03 28.77 -20.23
CA VAL A 250 -13.39 28.81 -20.80
C VAL A 250 -14.39 29.18 -19.71
N LEU A 251 -14.28 28.58 -18.53
CA LEU A 251 -15.15 28.90 -17.39
C LEU A 251 -14.98 30.36 -16.95
N ALA A 252 -13.74 30.81 -16.78
CA ALA A 252 -13.42 32.19 -16.44
C ALA A 252 -13.95 33.19 -17.49
N SER A 253 -13.86 32.87 -18.79
CA SER A 253 -14.38 33.74 -19.86
C SER A 253 -15.91 33.87 -19.86
N ARG A 254 -16.61 32.92 -19.24
CA ARG A 254 -18.08 32.85 -19.16
C ARG A 254 -18.62 33.21 -17.78
N ASP A 255 -17.75 33.51 -16.80
CA ASP A 255 -18.12 33.76 -15.40
C ASP A 255 -18.95 32.61 -14.81
N LEU A 256 -18.52 31.37 -15.08
CA LEU A 256 -19.17 30.15 -14.60
C LEU A 256 -18.40 29.55 -13.42
N PRO A 257 -19.07 29.14 -12.33
CA PRO A 257 -18.44 28.43 -11.23
C PRO A 257 -18.13 26.98 -11.62
N LEU A 258 -17.24 26.32 -10.87
CA LEU A 258 -16.98 24.88 -11.03
C LEU A 258 -18.25 24.05 -10.73
N TYR A 259 -18.93 24.36 -9.63
CA TYR A 259 -20.18 23.70 -9.22
C TYR A 259 -21.31 24.70 -9.01
N THR A 260 -22.54 24.24 -9.21
CA THR A 260 -23.77 24.99 -9.03
C THR A 260 -24.01 25.21 -7.54
N GLU A 261 -23.99 26.48 -7.10
CA GLU A 261 -24.08 26.84 -5.67
C GLU A 261 -25.38 26.38 -4.98
N THR A 262 -26.46 26.18 -5.73
CA THR A 262 -27.77 25.76 -5.17
C THR A 262 -27.95 24.24 -5.12
N ALA A 263 -27.05 23.49 -5.73
CA ALA A 263 -27.08 22.03 -5.72
C ALA A 263 -26.34 21.50 -4.47
N PRO A 264 -26.88 20.47 -3.79
CA PRO A 264 -26.14 19.79 -2.73
C PRO A 264 -24.86 19.17 -3.30
N THR A 265 -23.81 19.10 -2.50
CA THR A 265 -22.61 18.29 -2.78
C THR A 265 -22.95 16.80 -2.75
N ILE A 266 -22.12 15.96 -3.36
CA ILE A 266 -22.31 14.50 -3.34
C ILE A 266 -22.34 13.94 -1.91
N ALA A 267 -21.54 14.51 -1.00
CA ALA A 267 -21.51 14.13 0.41
C ALA A 267 -22.83 14.49 1.14
N GLU A 268 -23.38 15.68 0.89
CA GLU A 268 -24.69 16.09 1.44
C GLU A 268 -25.82 15.23 0.87
N MET A 269 -25.78 14.92 -0.42
CA MET A 269 -26.74 14.00 -1.04
C MET A 269 -26.69 12.62 -0.39
N LEU A 270 -25.49 12.06 -0.16
CA LEU A 270 -25.30 10.77 0.49
C LEU A 270 -25.78 10.79 1.95
N ASP A 271 -25.41 11.81 2.72
CA ASP A 271 -25.77 11.94 4.14
C ASP A 271 -27.30 11.99 4.34
N VAL A 272 -28.00 12.82 3.55
CA VAL A 272 -29.46 12.87 3.61
C VAL A 272 -30.08 11.55 3.15
N THR A 273 -29.53 10.94 2.10
CA THR A 273 -30.00 9.65 1.58
C THR A 273 -29.90 8.56 2.64
N GLN A 274 -28.74 8.39 3.29
CA GLN A 274 -28.56 7.42 4.36
C GLN A 274 -29.56 7.66 5.51
N LYS A 275 -29.75 8.91 5.93
CA LYS A 275 -30.73 9.25 6.99
C LYS A 275 -32.18 8.94 6.59
N LEU A 276 -32.52 9.00 5.30
CA LEU A 276 -33.83 8.57 4.80
C LEU A 276 -33.92 7.04 4.69
N MET A 277 -32.86 6.37 4.23
CA MET A 277 -32.76 4.91 4.17
C MET A 277 -32.97 4.30 5.56
N GLU A 278 -32.38 4.87 6.61
CA GLU A 278 -32.58 4.43 8.00
C GLU A 278 -34.04 4.48 8.46
N LYS A 279 -34.82 5.43 7.93
CA LYS A 279 -36.26 5.57 8.22
C LYS A 279 -37.11 4.66 7.33
N HIS A 280 -36.52 4.02 6.32
CA HIS A 280 -37.24 3.19 5.37
C HIS A 280 -37.71 1.88 6.04
N PRO A 281 -38.95 1.42 5.81
CA PRO A 281 -39.48 0.20 6.44
C PRO A 281 -38.65 -1.08 6.19
N ASN A 282 -37.90 -1.10 5.09
CA ASN A 282 -37.10 -2.26 4.68
C ASN A 282 -35.62 -2.16 5.09
N PHE A 283 -35.18 -1.13 5.82
CA PHE A 283 -33.76 -0.94 6.15
C PHE A 283 -33.10 -2.14 6.81
N ASN A 284 -33.84 -2.86 7.67
CA ASN A 284 -33.34 -4.07 8.35
C ASN A 284 -33.06 -5.26 7.41
N ASN A 285 -33.51 -5.21 6.15
CA ASN A 285 -33.16 -6.21 5.14
C ASN A 285 -31.78 -5.94 4.53
N GLY A 286 -31.12 -4.83 4.89
CA GLY A 286 -29.90 -4.34 4.27
C GLY A 286 -30.17 -3.28 3.20
N SER A 287 -29.08 -2.71 2.66
CA SER A 287 -29.18 -1.67 1.64
C SER A 287 -27.98 -1.63 0.70
N ILE A 288 -28.15 -1.01 -0.45
CA ILE A 288 -27.06 -0.69 -1.37
C ILE A 288 -27.21 0.76 -1.86
N ALA A 289 -26.15 1.55 -1.73
CA ALA A 289 -26.05 2.88 -2.31
C ALA A 289 -24.91 2.89 -3.32
N VAL A 290 -25.21 3.30 -4.56
CA VAL A 290 -24.22 3.58 -5.61
C VAL A 290 -24.08 5.09 -5.68
N VAL A 291 -22.87 5.59 -5.46
CA VAL A 291 -22.56 7.01 -5.29
C VAL A 291 -21.49 7.40 -6.30
N GLU A 292 -21.68 8.44 -7.08
CA GLU A 292 -20.75 8.83 -8.15
C GLU A 292 -20.44 10.33 -8.09
N GLU A 293 -19.15 10.66 -7.95
CA GLU A 293 -18.67 12.01 -8.20
C GLU A 293 -18.12 12.07 -9.63
N GLU A 294 -18.99 12.43 -10.57
CA GLU A 294 -18.69 12.48 -12.01
C GLU A 294 -17.75 13.64 -12.36
N GLY A 295 -17.75 14.71 -11.57
CA GLY A 295 -16.99 15.91 -11.88
C GLY A 295 -15.49 15.67 -11.93
N SER A 296 -14.95 14.77 -11.10
CA SER A 296 -13.51 14.47 -11.09
C SER A 296 -13.01 13.97 -12.45
N ASP A 297 -13.77 13.11 -13.12
CA ASP A 297 -13.46 12.61 -14.46
C ASP A 297 -13.57 13.72 -15.51
N ASN A 298 -14.74 14.35 -15.61
CA ASN A 298 -14.99 15.30 -16.69
C ASN A 298 -14.06 16.51 -16.62
N PHE A 299 -13.71 16.99 -15.41
CA PHE A 299 -12.68 18.03 -15.26
C PHE A 299 -11.31 17.52 -15.68
N GLY A 300 -10.93 16.29 -15.31
CA GLY A 300 -9.68 15.65 -15.71
C GLY A 300 -9.54 15.50 -17.23
N ASN A 301 -10.59 15.04 -17.92
CA ASN A 301 -10.57 14.94 -19.38
C ASN A 301 -10.56 16.29 -20.11
N ASN A 302 -10.87 17.38 -19.42
CA ASN A 302 -10.74 18.74 -19.95
C ASN A 302 -9.46 19.44 -19.45
N ASN A 303 -8.59 18.71 -18.75
CA ASN A 303 -7.36 19.20 -18.14
C ASN A 303 -7.63 20.42 -17.25
N ASN A 304 -8.64 20.31 -16.38
CA ASN A 304 -9.01 21.36 -15.44
C ASN A 304 -8.62 20.96 -14.00
N ALA A 305 -7.43 21.39 -13.59
CA ALA A 305 -6.85 21.03 -12.30
C ALA A 305 -7.67 21.57 -11.11
N ALA A 306 -8.24 22.77 -11.23
CA ALA A 306 -9.05 23.38 -10.18
C ALA A 306 -10.38 22.63 -9.97
N GLY A 307 -10.99 22.18 -11.06
CA GLY A 307 -12.21 21.39 -11.06
C GLY A 307 -11.99 19.99 -10.52
N VAL A 308 -10.90 19.33 -10.93
CA VAL A 308 -10.48 18.04 -10.37
C VAL A 308 -10.30 18.13 -8.86
N LEU A 309 -9.56 19.13 -8.36
CA LEU A 309 -9.36 19.34 -6.93
C LEU A 309 -10.69 19.44 -6.17
N GLU A 310 -11.65 20.20 -6.70
CA GLU A 310 -12.97 20.35 -6.07
C GLU A 310 -13.80 19.06 -6.15
N GLY A 311 -13.73 18.30 -7.25
CA GLY A 311 -14.37 16.97 -7.37
C GLY A 311 -13.82 15.97 -6.37
N VAL A 312 -12.50 15.83 -6.27
CA VAL A 312 -11.85 14.90 -5.33
C VAL A 312 -12.18 15.27 -3.87
N ARG A 313 -12.25 16.56 -3.53
CA ARG A 313 -12.70 17.02 -2.20
C ARG A 313 -14.12 16.54 -1.87
N ARG A 314 -15.03 16.62 -2.84
CA ARG A 314 -16.42 16.20 -2.68
C ARG A 314 -16.53 14.69 -2.55
N ALA A 315 -15.78 13.95 -3.35
CA ALA A 315 -15.67 12.49 -3.24
C ALA A 315 -15.11 12.06 -1.87
N ASP A 316 -14.02 12.70 -1.41
CA ASP A 316 -13.42 12.41 -0.10
C ASP A 316 -14.37 12.70 1.06
N ALA A 317 -15.11 13.81 0.99
CA ALA A 317 -16.14 14.12 1.98
C ALA A 317 -17.24 13.03 2.01
N ALA A 318 -17.62 12.48 0.86
CA ALA A 318 -18.59 11.38 0.79
C ALA A 318 -18.01 10.05 1.34
N VAL A 319 -16.72 9.79 1.18
CA VAL A 319 -16.02 8.68 1.89
C VAL A 319 -16.17 8.87 3.40
N GLY A 320 -15.93 10.08 3.92
CA GLY A 320 -16.12 10.38 5.34
C GLY A 320 -17.56 10.16 5.83
N VAL A 321 -18.57 10.54 5.03
CA VAL A 321 -19.98 10.25 5.33
C VAL A 321 -20.24 8.74 5.37
N ALA A 322 -19.69 7.97 4.42
CA ALA A 322 -19.83 6.52 4.40
C ALA A 322 -19.13 5.82 5.59
N MET A 323 -17.96 6.30 6.01
CA MET A 323 -17.27 5.79 7.22
C MET A 323 -18.09 6.05 8.49
N ASN A 324 -18.70 7.23 8.63
CA ASN A 324 -19.62 7.51 9.75
C ASN A 324 -20.83 6.56 9.76
N PHE A 325 -21.28 6.10 8.58
CA PHE A 325 -22.34 5.11 8.48
C PHE A 325 -21.87 3.72 8.94
N ILE A 326 -20.64 3.32 8.61
CA ILE A 326 -20.03 2.07 9.10
C ILE A 326 -19.91 2.06 10.63
N ASP A 327 -19.49 3.16 11.24
CA ASP A 327 -19.40 3.28 12.71
C ASP A 327 -20.74 2.99 13.40
N LYS A 328 -21.84 3.36 12.74
CA LYS A 328 -23.21 3.11 13.21
C LYS A 328 -23.72 1.72 12.84
N TYR A 329 -23.31 1.21 11.68
CA TYR A 329 -23.75 -0.07 11.11
C TYR A 329 -22.52 -0.89 10.67
N PRO A 330 -21.82 -1.59 11.60
CA PRO A 330 -20.57 -2.31 11.29
C PRO A 330 -20.72 -3.46 10.29
N ASN A 331 -21.95 -3.86 9.97
CA ASN A 331 -22.29 -4.81 8.92
C ASN A 331 -22.36 -4.16 7.52
N THR A 332 -21.56 -3.13 7.29
CA THR A 332 -21.50 -2.36 6.03
C THR A 332 -20.14 -2.51 5.37
N LEU A 333 -20.13 -2.75 4.07
CA LEU A 333 -18.95 -2.59 3.21
C LEU A 333 -18.99 -1.20 2.56
N LEU A 334 -17.88 -0.46 2.65
CA LEU A 334 -17.57 0.67 1.77
C LEU A 334 -16.50 0.23 0.78
N LEU A 335 -16.74 0.48 -0.50
CA LEU A 335 -15.83 0.16 -1.59
C LEU A 335 -15.70 1.36 -2.53
N THR A 336 -14.47 1.75 -2.85
CA THR A 336 -14.18 2.75 -3.88
C THR A 336 -13.51 2.11 -5.08
N ALA A 337 -13.97 2.44 -6.29
CA ALA A 337 -13.29 2.12 -7.53
C ALA A 337 -13.52 3.24 -8.54
N ALA A 338 -12.47 3.63 -9.25
CA ALA A 338 -12.57 4.39 -10.48
C ALA A 338 -12.40 3.43 -11.66
N ASP A 339 -13.04 3.70 -12.78
CA ASP A 339 -12.90 2.93 -14.01
C ASP A 339 -11.71 3.39 -14.86
N SER A 340 -11.25 4.63 -14.69
CA SER A 340 -10.13 5.26 -15.41
C SER A 340 -9.26 6.19 -14.53
N ASP A 341 -8.14 6.64 -15.09
CA ASP A 341 -7.31 7.76 -14.64
C ASP A 341 -7.48 8.92 -15.64
N ALA A 342 -8.33 9.90 -15.31
CA ALA A 342 -8.74 10.96 -16.21
C ALA A 342 -7.61 11.95 -16.46
N GLY A 343 -7.23 12.09 -17.73
CA GLY A 343 -6.18 13.01 -18.18
C GLY A 343 -4.74 12.61 -17.81
N GLY A 344 -4.57 11.52 -17.04
CA GLY A 344 -3.25 11.07 -16.58
C GLY A 344 -2.55 12.12 -15.75
N LEU A 345 -3.25 12.64 -14.73
CA LEU A 345 -2.82 13.74 -13.88
C LEU A 345 -1.57 13.38 -13.07
N GLN A 346 -0.57 14.26 -13.04
CA GLN A 346 0.56 14.18 -12.13
C GLN A 346 0.86 15.53 -11.46
N VAL A 347 1.40 15.48 -10.23
CA VAL A 347 1.82 16.68 -9.47
C VAL A 347 3.29 17.00 -9.73
N VAL A 348 3.62 18.26 -9.99
CA VAL A 348 4.98 18.71 -10.32
C VAL A 348 5.48 19.77 -9.35
N ASP A 349 6.59 19.50 -8.68
CA ASP A 349 7.24 20.42 -7.74
C ASP A 349 8.78 20.44 -7.95
N PRO A 350 9.54 21.32 -7.26
CA PRO A 350 9.08 22.55 -6.63
C PRO A 350 8.84 23.64 -7.70
N ARG A 351 7.84 24.50 -7.50
CA ARG A 351 7.58 25.67 -8.37
C ARG A 351 7.94 26.97 -7.65
N THR A 352 8.34 27.99 -8.41
CA THR A 352 8.74 29.28 -7.81
C THR A 352 7.50 30.04 -7.32
N PRO A 353 7.43 30.41 -6.02
CA PRO A 353 6.30 31.18 -5.50
C PRO A 353 6.12 32.51 -6.24
N GLY A 354 4.86 32.85 -6.56
CA GLY A 354 4.52 34.12 -7.23
C GLY A 354 4.96 34.22 -8.69
N GLN A 355 5.44 33.14 -9.31
CA GLN A 355 5.70 33.05 -10.75
C GLN A 355 4.74 32.03 -11.41
N PRO A 356 4.39 32.21 -12.69
CA PRO A 356 3.69 31.19 -13.45
C PRO A 356 4.42 29.84 -13.46
N VAL A 357 3.65 28.74 -13.43
CA VAL A 357 4.18 27.36 -13.34
C VAL A 357 5.00 26.91 -14.55
N GLY A 358 4.84 27.57 -15.70
CA GLY A 358 5.63 27.28 -16.90
C GLY A 358 5.19 26.03 -17.66
N ASN A 359 6.17 25.32 -18.22
CA ASN A 359 5.96 24.14 -19.05
C ASN A 359 6.83 22.99 -18.55
N ILE A 360 6.52 21.78 -19.02
CA ILE A 360 7.30 20.56 -18.83
C ILE A 360 7.64 19.96 -20.20
N ASN A 361 8.82 19.34 -20.31
CA ASN A 361 9.25 18.69 -21.54
C ASN A 361 8.65 17.28 -21.59
N ASN A 362 8.05 16.90 -22.72
CA ASN A 362 7.32 15.66 -22.88
C ASN A 362 7.79 14.93 -24.14
N ASN A 363 8.25 13.69 -23.99
CA ASN A 363 8.71 12.84 -25.08
C ASN A 363 9.69 13.55 -26.05
N PRO A 364 10.85 14.04 -25.56
CA PRO A 364 11.84 14.69 -26.40
C PRO A 364 12.47 13.69 -27.36
N THR A 365 12.73 14.13 -28.59
CA THR A 365 13.71 13.46 -29.47
C THR A 365 15.08 14.10 -29.20
N THR A 366 15.85 14.38 -30.25
CA THR A 366 17.00 15.30 -30.16
C THR A 366 16.63 16.76 -29.85
N GLU A 367 15.35 17.10 -29.66
CA GLU A 367 14.84 18.46 -29.44
C GLU A 367 13.69 18.46 -28.41
N PRO A 368 13.55 19.48 -27.56
CA PRO A 368 12.46 19.56 -26.57
C PRO A 368 11.07 19.72 -27.19
N ARG A 369 10.06 19.12 -26.55
CA ARG A 369 8.63 19.23 -26.86
C ARG A 369 7.86 19.63 -25.60
N ASN A 370 7.75 20.93 -25.36
CA ASN A 370 7.20 21.45 -24.10
C ASN A 370 5.67 21.55 -24.11
N VAL A 371 5.03 21.12 -23.02
CA VAL A 371 3.59 21.27 -22.75
C VAL A 371 3.35 22.10 -21.47
N PRO A 372 2.33 22.95 -21.41
CA PRO A 372 2.07 23.83 -20.27
C PRO A 372 1.52 23.06 -19.09
N LEU A 373 2.01 23.44 -17.90
CA LEU A 373 1.51 22.97 -16.62
C LEU A 373 0.34 23.86 -16.17
N ASP A 374 -0.55 23.30 -15.35
CA ASP A 374 -1.62 24.07 -14.70
C ASP A 374 -1.21 24.55 -13.32
N GLY A 375 -1.55 25.81 -13.07
CA GLY A 375 -1.59 26.40 -11.74
C GLY A 375 -3.02 26.44 -11.21
N GLN A 376 -3.26 27.28 -10.20
CA GLN A 376 -4.55 27.39 -9.50
C GLN A 376 -5.74 27.72 -10.39
N THR A 377 -5.52 28.35 -11.54
CA THR A 377 -6.58 28.88 -12.40
C THR A 377 -6.35 28.54 -13.87
N GLY A 378 -5.71 27.40 -14.17
CA GLY A 378 -5.45 26.90 -15.52
C GLY A 378 -4.01 27.05 -16.00
N ALA A 379 -3.83 27.02 -17.31
CA ALA A 379 -2.54 26.84 -17.97
C ALA A 379 -1.58 27.99 -17.72
N ASN A 380 -0.37 27.67 -17.26
CA ASN A 380 0.70 28.62 -16.99
C ASN A 380 0.24 29.78 -16.09
N THR A 381 -0.52 29.45 -15.04
CA THR A 381 -0.94 30.39 -13.97
C THR A 381 -0.10 30.19 -12.71
N LEU A 382 -0.45 30.85 -11.59
CA LEU A 382 0.32 30.73 -10.34
C LEU A 382 0.21 29.33 -9.73
N PRO A 383 1.27 28.80 -9.08
CA PRO A 383 1.28 27.46 -8.52
C PRO A 383 0.23 27.27 -7.44
N PHE A 384 -0.22 26.03 -7.27
CA PHE A 384 -0.89 25.59 -6.04
C PHE A 384 0.08 25.70 -4.86
N VAL A 385 -0.49 25.88 -3.68
CA VAL A 385 0.27 25.98 -2.43
C VAL A 385 -0.22 24.87 -1.52
N ALA A 386 0.70 23.99 -1.09
CA ALA A 386 0.38 22.93 -0.16
C ALA A 386 0.06 23.52 1.23
N ALA A 387 -0.82 22.87 1.98
CA ALA A 387 -0.89 23.08 3.42
C ALA A 387 0.44 22.62 4.06
N PRO A 388 0.82 23.18 5.23
CA PRO A 388 2.10 22.89 5.83
C PRO A 388 2.28 21.39 6.15
N ASP A 389 3.50 20.91 6.04
CA ASP A 389 3.91 19.60 6.53
C ASP A 389 4.03 19.59 8.08
N ALA A 390 4.49 18.47 8.63
CA ALA A 390 4.69 18.29 10.07
C ALA A 390 5.71 19.27 10.68
N ASN A 391 6.65 19.77 9.87
CA ASN A 391 7.68 20.74 10.26
C ASN A 391 7.23 22.21 10.08
N GLY A 392 6.12 22.43 9.39
CA GLY A 392 5.56 23.74 9.08
C GLY A 392 6.00 24.32 7.74
N ASP A 393 6.67 23.52 6.91
CA ASP A 393 7.14 23.90 5.59
C ASP A 393 6.02 23.86 4.55
N VAL A 394 6.11 24.76 3.57
CA VAL A 394 5.06 24.99 2.57
C VAL A 394 5.66 24.88 1.17
N PHE A 395 5.06 24.00 0.37
CA PHE A 395 5.53 23.68 -0.98
C PHE A 395 4.62 24.30 -2.05
N ASN A 396 5.23 24.74 -3.15
CA ASN A 396 4.52 25.28 -4.30
C ASN A 396 4.63 24.28 -5.44
N PHE A 397 3.52 23.95 -6.08
CA PHE A 397 3.48 22.90 -7.09
C PHE A 397 2.50 23.21 -8.22
N ALA A 398 2.55 22.41 -9.26
CA ALA A 398 1.70 22.50 -10.45
C ALA A 398 1.09 21.14 -10.77
N VAL A 399 0.19 21.12 -11.75
CA VAL A 399 -0.37 19.90 -12.33
C VAL A 399 0.12 19.72 -13.76
N GLY A 400 0.62 18.54 -14.07
CA GLY A 400 0.92 18.08 -15.42
C GLY A 400 -0.08 17.03 -15.88
N TRP A 401 -0.23 16.89 -17.20
CA TRP A 401 -1.21 15.99 -17.82
C TRP A 401 -0.56 15.17 -18.92
N ALA A 402 -0.94 13.89 -19.03
CA ALA A 402 -0.55 13.05 -20.15
C ALA A 402 -1.42 13.37 -21.38
N GLY A 403 -2.70 13.70 -21.18
CA GLY A 403 -3.63 14.04 -22.23
C GLY A 403 -5.00 14.46 -21.72
N THR A 404 -5.98 14.44 -22.60
CA THR A 404 -7.42 14.56 -22.30
C THR A 404 -8.19 13.23 -22.21
N PRO A 405 -7.73 12.07 -22.70
CA PRO A 405 -8.45 10.80 -22.55
C PRO A 405 -8.45 10.24 -21.12
N ASP A 406 -9.22 9.17 -20.97
CA ASP A 406 -9.16 8.20 -19.87
C ASP A 406 -8.00 7.24 -20.08
N PHE A 407 -7.16 7.07 -19.05
CA PHE A 407 -6.07 6.11 -19.06
C PHE A 407 -6.39 4.92 -18.15
N PRO A 408 -5.94 3.68 -18.46
CA PRO A 408 -6.17 2.52 -17.60
C PRO A 408 -5.16 2.36 -16.45
N GLY A 409 -4.18 3.26 -16.35
CA GLY A 409 -3.02 3.12 -15.47
C GLY A 409 -3.22 3.73 -14.09
N SER A 410 -2.47 3.24 -13.10
CA SER A 410 -2.37 3.82 -11.75
C SER A 410 -3.68 3.93 -10.95
N ILE A 411 -4.70 3.13 -11.25
CA ILE A 411 -5.95 3.13 -10.48
C ILE A 411 -5.82 2.24 -9.24
N VAL A 412 -6.27 2.74 -8.09
CA VAL A 412 -6.30 2.00 -6.82
C VAL A 412 -7.72 1.97 -6.27
N SER A 413 -8.26 0.77 -6.10
CA SER A 413 -9.49 0.55 -5.34
C SER A 413 -9.19 0.44 -3.86
N LYS A 414 -10.13 0.87 -3.02
CA LYS A 414 -10.03 0.74 -1.56
C LYS A 414 -11.30 0.20 -0.96
N ALA A 415 -11.16 -0.55 0.14
CA ALA A 415 -12.27 -1.09 0.89
C ALA A 415 -12.16 -0.76 2.39
N HIS A 416 -13.31 -0.64 3.06
CA HIS A 416 -13.40 -0.45 4.50
C HIS A 416 -14.68 -1.08 5.07
N GLY A 417 -14.61 -1.58 6.30
CA GLY A 417 -15.73 -2.25 6.97
C GLY A 417 -15.83 -3.75 6.67
N LEU A 418 -17.05 -4.28 6.65
CA LEU A 418 -17.32 -5.72 6.49
C LEU A 418 -16.77 -6.23 5.15
N ASN A 419 -16.01 -7.34 5.18
CA ASN A 419 -15.38 -7.98 4.01
C ASN A 419 -14.29 -7.13 3.31
N ALA A 420 -13.83 -6.01 3.89
CA ALA A 420 -12.77 -5.20 3.29
C ALA A 420 -11.43 -5.96 3.16
N ASP A 421 -11.19 -6.91 4.06
CA ASP A 421 -10.05 -7.84 4.07
C ASP A 421 -10.00 -8.77 2.85
N LYS A 422 -11.08 -8.85 2.07
CA LYS A 422 -11.16 -9.68 0.86
C LYS A 422 -10.78 -8.94 -0.42
N LEU A 423 -10.51 -7.64 -0.36
CA LEU A 423 -9.98 -6.91 -1.52
C LEU A 423 -8.53 -7.35 -1.76
N PRO A 424 -8.19 -7.98 -2.90
CA PRO A 424 -6.82 -8.41 -3.17
C PRO A 424 -5.92 -7.22 -3.57
N ALA A 425 -4.61 -7.36 -3.38
CA ALA A 425 -3.60 -6.36 -3.74
C ALA A 425 -3.54 -5.98 -5.23
N THR A 426 -4.02 -6.87 -6.11
CA THR A 426 -4.38 -6.58 -7.50
C THR A 426 -5.75 -7.19 -7.79
N VAL A 427 -6.69 -6.37 -8.25
CA VAL A 427 -8.09 -6.75 -8.43
C VAL A 427 -8.53 -6.51 -9.88
N ASP A 428 -9.15 -7.50 -10.50
CA ASP A 428 -9.88 -7.29 -11.76
C ASP A 428 -11.18 -6.52 -11.46
N ASN A 429 -11.61 -5.65 -12.37
CA ASN A 429 -12.82 -4.85 -12.14
C ASN A 429 -14.09 -5.67 -11.86
N THR A 430 -14.17 -6.93 -12.29
CA THR A 430 -15.27 -7.85 -11.92
C THR A 430 -15.31 -8.17 -10.43
N GLY A 431 -14.17 -8.10 -9.74
CA GLY A 431 -14.06 -8.32 -8.29
C GLY A 431 -14.85 -7.33 -7.45
N MET A 432 -15.13 -6.13 -7.97
CA MET A 432 -15.99 -5.16 -7.26
C MET A 432 -17.40 -5.73 -7.05
N TYR A 433 -17.95 -6.38 -8.09
CA TYR A 433 -19.24 -7.04 -8.01
C TYR A 433 -19.21 -8.22 -7.03
N GLU A 434 -18.14 -9.02 -7.05
CA GLU A 434 -17.98 -10.18 -6.16
C GLU A 434 -18.05 -9.77 -4.68
N LEU A 435 -17.28 -8.75 -4.27
CA LEU A 435 -17.26 -8.23 -2.89
C LEU A 435 -18.62 -7.66 -2.47
N MET A 436 -19.27 -6.89 -3.35
CA MET A 436 -20.61 -6.35 -3.07
C MET A 436 -21.66 -7.47 -2.95
N TYR A 437 -21.61 -8.46 -3.85
CA TYR A 437 -22.57 -9.56 -3.89
C TYR A 437 -22.44 -10.45 -2.66
N GLU A 438 -21.21 -10.79 -2.27
CA GLU A 438 -20.96 -11.56 -1.06
C GLU A 438 -21.50 -10.82 0.16
N THR A 439 -21.26 -9.52 0.27
CA THR A 439 -21.74 -8.71 1.40
C THR A 439 -23.26 -8.69 1.47
N LEU A 440 -23.95 -8.43 0.35
CA LEU A 440 -25.41 -8.26 0.31
C LEU A 440 -26.18 -9.57 0.45
N PHE A 441 -25.61 -10.68 -0.04
CA PHE A 441 -26.32 -11.95 -0.19
C PHE A 441 -25.67 -13.13 0.54
N ASN A 442 -24.56 -12.91 1.27
CA ASN A 442 -23.76 -13.94 1.93
C ASN A 442 -23.45 -15.11 0.97
N THR A 443 -23.12 -14.78 -0.27
CA THR A 443 -22.85 -15.74 -1.34
C THR A 443 -21.56 -15.34 -2.04
N GLU A 444 -20.51 -16.13 -1.82
CA GLU A 444 -19.24 -16.00 -2.53
C GLU A 444 -19.41 -16.48 -3.97
N LEU A 445 -18.96 -15.67 -4.92
CA LEU A 445 -18.98 -15.96 -6.34
C LEU A 445 -17.58 -16.38 -6.81
N PRO A 446 -17.46 -17.26 -7.81
CA PRO A 446 -16.17 -17.65 -8.32
C PRO A 446 -15.51 -16.47 -9.04
N SER A 447 -14.28 -16.12 -8.64
CA SER A 447 -13.54 -15.06 -9.30
C SER A 447 -13.23 -15.39 -10.75
N ARG A 448 -13.32 -14.38 -11.62
CA ARG A 448 -12.96 -14.51 -13.05
C ARG A 448 -11.51 -14.91 -13.22
N ASN A 449 -10.63 -14.25 -12.48
CA ASN A 449 -9.20 -14.53 -12.43
C ASN A 449 -8.91 -15.30 -11.14
N GLU A 450 -8.07 -16.34 -11.23
CA GLU A 450 -7.69 -17.12 -10.03
C GLU A 450 -7.00 -16.21 -9.02
N ALA A 451 -7.39 -16.32 -7.75
CA ALA A 451 -6.74 -15.60 -6.66
C ALA A 451 -5.25 -16.02 -6.56
N PRO A 452 -4.33 -15.09 -6.28
CA PRO A 452 -2.94 -15.42 -6.02
C PRO A 452 -2.82 -16.47 -4.91
N THR A 453 -1.81 -17.34 -5.02
CA THR A 453 -1.51 -18.28 -3.94
C THR A 453 -0.94 -17.52 -2.75
N ALA A 454 -1.62 -17.60 -1.61
CA ALA A 454 -1.14 -17.00 -0.36
C ALA A 454 0.26 -17.51 -0.01
N ALA A 455 1.10 -16.62 0.51
CA ALA A 455 2.41 -16.98 1.02
C ALA A 455 2.28 -18.04 2.14
N PRO A 456 3.24 -18.97 2.26
CA PRO A 456 3.32 -19.84 3.42
C PRO A 456 3.41 -19.02 4.70
N LYS A 457 2.75 -19.47 5.77
CA LYS A 457 2.81 -18.79 7.07
C LYS A 457 4.23 -18.84 7.62
N ALA A 458 4.70 -17.70 8.12
CA ALA A 458 5.94 -17.63 8.88
C ALA A 458 5.91 -18.57 10.10
N THR A 459 7.09 -19.06 10.46
CA THR A 459 7.34 -20.03 11.53
C THR A 459 8.15 -19.45 12.70
N LYS A 460 8.58 -18.20 12.57
CA LYS A 460 9.41 -17.44 13.52
C LYS A 460 8.88 -16.01 13.62
N ASP A 461 9.26 -15.32 14.70
CA ASP A 461 8.94 -13.91 14.94
C ASP A 461 9.97 -12.95 14.33
N THR A 462 11.13 -13.46 13.87
CA THR A 462 12.17 -12.73 13.13
C THR A 462 12.57 -13.48 11.87
N GLY A 463 13.08 -12.78 10.86
CA GLY A 463 13.34 -13.34 9.55
C GLY A 463 14.38 -12.60 8.72
N ASN A 464 14.28 -12.85 7.42
CA ASN A 464 15.07 -12.20 6.37
C ASN A 464 14.25 -11.09 5.71
N VAL A 465 14.93 -10.12 5.12
CA VAL A 465 14.30 -9.08 4.30
C VAL A 465 14.94 -9.05 2.92
N ILE A 466 14.08 -8.99 1.91
CA ILE A 466 14.43 -8.68 0.52
C ILE A 466 13.67 -7.42 0.15
N PHE A 467 14.39 -6.30 0.11
CA PHE A 467 13.89 -5.03 -0.38
C PHE A 467 14.26 -4.87 -1.86
N ILE A 468 13.26 -4.66 -2.71
CA ILE A 468 13.43 -4.45 -4.14
C ILE A 468 12.90 -3.05 -4.47
N HIS A 469 13.77 -2.21 -5.01
CA HIS A 469 13.52 -0.83 -5.40
C HIS A 469 13.52 -0.74 -6.94
N PRO A 470 12.37 -0.98 -7.58
CA PRO A 470 12.18 -0.65 -8.99
C PRO A 470 12.00 0.88 -9.10
N ASP A 471 13.12 1.59 -9.20
CA ASP A 471 13.18 3.06 -9.16
C ASP A 471 12.21 3.68 -10.19
N GLY A 472 11.51 4.73 -9.80
CA GLY A 472 10.57 5.44 -10.67
C GLY A 472 9.28 4.69 -11.07
N THR A 473 8.94 3.53 -10.49
CA THR A 473 7.79 2.74 -10.98
C THR A 473 6.44 3.01 -10.30
N SER A 474 5.40 3.05 -11.13
CA SER A 474 3.98 3.13 -10.75
C SER A 474 3.17 1.97 -11.33
N PRO A 475 1.90 1.75 -10.93
CA PRO A 475 1.09 0.69 -11.53
C PRO A 475 0.92 0.80 -13.05
N SER A 476 1.04 2.01 -13.64
CA SER A 476 1.09 2.21 -15.09
C SER A 476 2.27 1.48 -15.76
N HIS A 477 3.45 1.51 -15.14
CA HIS A 477 4.65 0.82 -15.63
C HIS A 477 4.41 -0.70 -15.70
N TYR A 478 3.91 -1.27 -14.61
CA TYR A 478 3.55 -2.69 -14.55
C TYR A 478 2.41 -3.04 -15.51
N MET A 479 1.45 -2.12 -15.74
CA MET A 479 0.39 -2.34 -16.70
C MET A 479 0.91 -2.42 -18.14
N ALA A 480 1.84 -1.54 -18.54
CA ALA A 480 2.45 -1.60 -19.87
C ALA A 480 3.12 -2.97 -20.09
N LEU A 481 3.94 -3.43 -19.13
CA LEU A 481 4.57 -4.74 -19.18
C LEU A 481 3.54 -5.89 -19.19
N ARG A 482 2.53 -5.83 -18.31
CA ARG A 482 1.49 -6.86 -18.19
C ARG A 482 0.79 -7.07 -19.51
N ASN A 483 0.40 -5.99 -20.18
CA ASN A 483 -0.28 -6.08 -21.47
C ASN A 483 0.61 -6.71 -22.56
N ILE A 484 1.91 -6.45 -22.55
CA ILE A 484 2.87 -7.01 -23.54
C ILE A 484 3.15 -8.50 -23.27
N ASP A 485 3.39 -8.87 -22.02
CA ASP A 485 3.92 -10.20 -21.68
C ASP A 485 2.83 -11.20 -21.27
N LYS A 486 1.71 -10.73 -20.72
CA LYS A 486 0.67 -11.58 -20.10
C LYS A 486 -0.77 -11.31 -20.58
N GLY A 487 -1.02 -10.14 -21.16
CA GLY A 487 -2.37 -9.65 -21.47
C GLY A 487 -3.07 -9.05 -20.24
N PRO A 488 -4.19 -8.35 -20.43
CA PRO A 488 -4.79 -7.54 -19.36
C PRO A 488 -5.42 -8.37 -18.23
N ASP A 489 -5.87 -9.61 -18.51
CA ASP A 489 -6.30 -10.57 -17.48
C ASP A 489 -5.12 -11.28 -16.79
N GLY A 490 -3.91 -11.18 -17.34
CA GLY A 490 -2.72 -11.84 -16.83
C GLY A 490 -2.20 -11.26 -15.52
N ARG A 491 -1.25 -11.95 -14.88
CA ARG A 491 -0.60 -11.49 -13.64
C ARG A 491 0.92 -11.55 -13.81
N LEU A 492 1.58 -10.43 -13.55
CA LEU A 492 3.02 -10.34 -13.32
C LEU A 492 3.37 -10.84 -11.91
N ASN A 493 4.65 -11.01 -11.58
CA ASN A 493 5.02 -11.39 -10.21
C ASN A 493 4.60 -10.30 -9.20
N TRP A 494 4.76 -9.02 -9.55
CA TRP A 494 4.28 -7.90 -8.76
C TRP A 494 2.75 -7.92 -8.52
N ASP A 495 1.97 -8.46 -9.46
CA ASP A 495 0.52 -8.62 -9.28
C ASP A 495 0.13 -9.75 -8.34
N MET A 496 1.06 -10.69 -8.09
CA MET A 496 0.85 -11.86 -7.26
C MET A 496 1.26 -11.63 -5.79
N MET A 497 1.82 -10.47 -5.47
CA MET A 497 2.12 -10.05 -4.10
C MET A 497 0.81 -9.88 -3.30
N SER A 498 0.87 -10.06 -1.97
CA SER A 498 -0.33 -10.29 -1.16
C SER A 498 -1.02 -9.02 -0.69
N ASP A 499 -0.25 -7.97 -0.42
CA ASP A 499 -0.74 -6.73 0.16
C ASP A 499 -0.20 -5.53 -0.62
N ALA A 500 -0.97 -4.44 -0.67
CA ALA A 500 -0.64 -3.23 -1.39
C ALA A 500 -1.00 -1.98 -0.59
N GLY A 501 -0.21 -0.92 -0.75
CA GLY A 501 -0.44 0.38 -0.12
C GLY A 501 0.00 1.54 -1.00
N VAL A 502 -0.76 2.64 -0.98
CA VAL A 502 -0.40 3.89 -1.68
C VAL A 502 0.75 4.57 -0.95
N TYR A 503 1.87 4.72 -1.63
CA TYR A 503 3.12 5.22 -1.04
C TYR A 503 3.20 6.76 -1.10
N LEU A 504 3.53 7.38 0.03
CA LEU A 504 3.68 8.84 0.16
C LEU A 504 5.16 9.21 0.26
N GLY A 505 5.76 9.55 -0.89
CA GLY A 505 7.20 9.69 -1.06
C GLY A 505 7.82 11.04 -0.75
N HIS A 506 7.10 11.98 -0.13
CA HIS A 506 7.62 13.33 0.08
C HIS A 506 8.84 13.37 1.02
N MET A 507 9.73 14.32 0.76
CA MET A 507 10.95 14.60 1.52
C MET A 507 10.71 15.72 2.53
N GLU A 508 11.67 15.97 3.42
CA GLU A 508 11.56 17.06 4.41
C GLU A 508 11.33 18.44 3.78
N ASN A 509 11.89 18.68 2.59
CA ASN A 509 11.87 19.99 1.94
C ASN A 509 11.26 19.96 0.52
N GLN A 510 10.57 18.88 0.13
CA GLN A 510 10.01 18.73 -1.22
C GLN A 510 8.86 17.70 -1.28
N LEU A 511 7.87 17.89 -2.17
CA LEU A 511 6.78 16.94 -2.39
C LEU A 511 7.19 15.72 -3.21
N THR A 512 7.96 15.92 -4.29
CA THR A 512 8.53 14.83 -5.09
C THR A 512 9.74 14.21 -4.38
N GLY A 513 9.74 12.89 -4.26
CA GLY A 513 10.88 12.11 -3.77
C GLY A 513 12.10 12.25 -4.68
N THR A 514 13.28 11.93 -4.16
CA THR A 514 14.50 11.82 -4.97
C THR A 514 15.18 10.49 -4.67
N SER A 515 15.85 9.88 -5.64
CA SER A 515 16.47 8.55 -5.46
C SER A 515 17.40 8.53 -4.25
N ASN A 516 18.19 9.59 -4.04
CA ASN A 516 19.10 9.68 -2.90
C ASN A 516 18.37 9.84 -1.55
N ALA A 517 17.53 10.85 -1.39
CA ALA A 517 16.90 11.12 -0.10
C ALA A 517 15.82 10.07 0.24
N GLY A 518 15.16 9.52 -0.79
CA GLY A 518 14.26 8.37 -0.68
C GLY A 518 14.98 7.13 -0.16
N ALA A 519 16.14 6.78 -0.74
CA ALA A 519 16.93 5.65 -0.28
C ALA A 519 17.47 5.83 1.16
N VAL A 520 17.90 7.05 1.53
CA VAL A 520 18.26 7.38 2.92
C VAL A 520 17.05 7.21 3.85
N THR A 521 15.87 7.64 3.42
CA THR A 521 14.63 7.46 4.19
C THR A 521 14.31 5.97 4.40
N HIS A 522 14.47 5.12 3.37
CA HIS A 522 14.31 3.67 3.52
C HIS A 522 15.40 3.03 4.38
N ALA A 523 16.62 3.56 4.35
CA ALA A 523 17.77 3.05 5.09
C ALA A 523 17.74 3.44 6.59
N ASN A 524 17.10 4.56 6.93
CA ASN A 524 17.14 5.14 8.27
C ASN A 524 15.75 5.28 8.93
N GLY A 525 14.65 5.23 8.19
CA GLY A 525 13.29 5.38 8.73
C GLY A 525 12.92 6.79 9.14
N VAL A 526 13.62 7.80 8.63
CA VAL A 526 13.35 9.22 8.91
C VAL A 526 13.40 10.01 7.60
N LYS A 527 12.52 11.00 7.47
CA LYS A 527 12.56 11.93 6.33
C LYS A 527 13.80 12.80 6.42
N VAL A 528 14.41 13.02 5.28
CA VAL A 528 15.58 13.90 5.12
C VAL A 528 15.33 14.87 3.97
N PHE A 529 16.11 15.94 3.92
CA PHE A 529 16.08 16.89 2.81
C PHE A 529 16.54 16.25 1.48
N ASN A 530 16.04 16.77 0.37
CA ASN A 530 16.09 16.17 -0.97
C ASN A 530 17.48 15.86 -1.56
N GLU A 531 18.58 16.41 -1.05
CA GLU A 531 19.94 16.08 -1.52
C GLU A 531 20.72 15.17 -0.57
N SER A 532 20.10 14.72 0.53
CA SER A 532 20.75 13.84 1.48
C SER A 532 21.26 12.56 0.81
N PHE A 533 22.47 12.18 1.20
CA PHE A 533 23.07 10.87 0.96
C PHE A 533 23.71 10.43 2.27
N GLY A 534 22.89 10.08 3.27
CA GLY A 534 23.30 9.60 4.59
C GLY A 534 23.60 10.68 5.65
N LEU A 535 23.55 11.96 5.29
CA LEU A 535 23.77 13.10 6.20
C LEU A 535 22.59 14.07 6.20
N GLU A 536 22.43 14.80 7.29
CA GLU A 536 21.49 15.92 7.44
C GLU A 536 21.94 17.14 6.62
N GLU A 537 21.08 18.15 6.46
CA GLU A 537 21.40 19.37 5.67
C GLU A 537 22.68 20.06 6.16
N ASP A 538 22.92 20.06 7.47
CA ASP A 538 24.10 20.64 8.12
C ASP A 538 25.35 19.73 8.10
N ASN A 539 25.31 18.62 7.37
CA ASN A 539 26.34 17.57 7.30
C ASN A 539 26.57 16.80 8.61
N THR A 540 25.66 16.89 9.58
CA THR A 540 25.66 15.95 10.71
C THR A 540 25.09 14.60 10.30
N ARG A 541 25.35 13.56 11.09
CA ARG A 541 24.87 12.20 10.78
C ARG A 541 23.39 12.09 11.07
N VAL A 542 22.68 11.41 10.17
CA VAL A 542 21.27 11.07 10.36
C VAL A 542 21.11 10.21 11.61
N THR A 543 20.08 10.52 12.41
CA THR A 543 19.64 9.65 13.50
C THR A 543 18.49 8.78 13.00
N PRO A 544 18.69 7.47 12.79
CA PRO A 544 17.64 6.59 12.30
C PRO A 544 16.51 6.43 13.33
N ALA A 545 15.37 5.89 12.90
CA ALA A 545 14.22 5.60 13.76
C ALA A 545 14.52 4.58 14.89
N SER A 546 15.60 3.79 14.75
CA SER A 546 16.15 2.94 15.82
C SER A 546 16.94 3.71 16.90
N ALA A 547 17.09 5.03 16.75
CA ALA A 547 17.91 5.96 17.54
C ALA A 547 19.41 5.66 17.56
N LYS A 548 19.88 4.68 16.79
CA LYS A 548 21.30 4.33 16.70
C LYS A 548 22.02 5.27 15.73
N THR A 549 22.28 6.51 16.15
CA THR A 549 22.84 7.57 15.30
C THR A 549 24.04 7.12 14.46
N GLY A 550 23.97 7.40 13.15
CA GLY A 550 25.01 7.06 12.20
C GLY A 550 25.06 5.57 11.81
N TYR A 551 23.97 4.84 12.04
CA TYR A 551 23.76 3.50 11.50
C TYR A 551 22.55 3.48 10.56
N THR A 552 22.69 2.82 9.42
CA THR A 552 21.56 2.39 8.60
C THR A 552 21.06 1.01 9.06
N ILE A 553 19.89 0.60 8.58
CA ILE A 553 19.38 -0.77 8.80
C ILE A 553 20.33 -1.86 8.26
N LEU A 554 21.09 -1.57 7.20
CA LEU A 554 22.12 -2.48 6.67
C LEU A 554 23.26 -2.66 7.68
N GLU A 555 23.76 -1.57 8.25
CA GLU A 555 24.83 -1.62 9.25
C GLU A 555 24.36 -2.28 10.54
N GLU A 556 23.09 -2.08 10.94
CA GLU A 556 22.47 -2.81 12.05
C GLU A 556 22.34 -4.32 11.75
N ALA A 557 21.98 -4.69 10.52
CA ALA A 557 21.93 -6.10 10.10
C ALA A 557 23.32 -6.77 10.14
N ILE A 558 24.36 -6.06 9.65
CA ILE A 558 25.76 -6.53 9.71
C ILE A 558 26.20 -6.71 11.16
N GLU A 559 25.92 -5.75 12.06
CA GLU A 559 26.25 -5.89 13.48
C GLU A 559 25.49 -7.02 14.18
N ALA A 560 24.27 -7.32 13.73
CA ALA A 560 23.51 -8.47 14.19
C ALA A 560 24.01 -9.81 13.63
N GLY A 561 25.07 -9.79 12.81
CA GLY A 561 25.68 -10.98 12.23
C GLY A 561 24.95 -11.52 11.00
N LYS A 562 23.97 -10.80 10.46
CA LYS A 562 23.22 -11.22 9.26
C LYS A 562 24.07 -10.99 8.02
N ALA A 563 23.97 -11.89 7.06
CA ALA A 563 24.60 -11.71 5.75
C ALA A 563 23.87 -10.61 4.96
N THR A 564 24.61 -9.85 4.14
CA THR A 564 24.00 -8.74 3.38
C THR A 564 24.40 -8.67 1.91
N ALA A 565 23.51 -8.13 1.09
CA ALA A 565 23.80 -7.85 -0.31
C ALA A 565 23.22 -6.53 -0.82
N LEU A 566 23.99 -5.87 -1.68
CA LEU A 566 23.62 -4.69 -2.45
C LEU A 566 23.74 -5.03 -3.94
N ILE A 567 22.62 -4.95 -4.66
CA ILE A 567 22.50 -5.36 -6.06
C ILE A 567 21.86 -4.24 -6.85
N GLN A 568 22.45 -3.82 -7.96
CA GLN A 568 21.87 -2.76 -8.77
C GLN A 568 22.21 -2.88 -10.25
N SER A 569 21.31 -2.45 -11.12
CA SER A 569 21.55 -2.43 -12.58
C SER A 569 22.37 -1.21 -13.04
N GLY A 570 22.46 -0.16 -12.22
CA GLY A 570 23.25 1.05 -12.47
C GLY A 570 24.75 0.89 -12.18
N HIS A 571 25.40 1.98 -11.77
CA HIS A 571 26.77 1.96 -11.25
C HIS A 571 26.81 1.88 -9.71
N LEU A 572 27.83 1.27 -9.09
CA LEU A 572 27.86 1.04 -7.62
C LEU A 572 27.73 2.27 -6.69
N ALA A 573 27.67 3.50 -7.23
CA ALA A 573 27.30 4.70 -6.51
C ALA A 573 25.80 5.07 -6.57
N GLU A 574 24.95 4.30 -7.25
CA GLU A 574 23.52 4.64 -7.35
C GLU A 574 22.84 4.63 -5.98
N PRO A 575 21.92 5.56 -5.73
CA PRO A 575 21.49 5.81 -4.36
C PRO A 575 20.61 4.72 -3.75
N GLY A 576 19.71 4.08 -4.50
CA GLY A 576 18.74 3.10 -3.98
C GLY A 576 19.39 1.91 -3.29
N THR A 577 20.64 1.61 -3.63
CA THR A 577 21.48 0.66 -2.89
C THR A 577 22.59 1.30 -2.07
N ALA A 578 23.34 2.27 -2.62
CA ALA A 578 24.55 2.76 -1.98
C ALA A 578 24.28 3.63 -0.74
N ALA A 579 23.11 4.28 -0.64
CA ALA A 579 22.74 5.07 0.54
C ALA A 579 22.58 4.22 1.82
N PHE A 580 22.38 2.90 1.68
CA PHE A 580 22.38 1.98 2.82
C PHE A 580 23.77 1.76 3.41
N ALA A 581 24.84 2.13 2.71
CA ALA A 581 26.22 1.79 3.08
C ALA A 581 27.21 2.97 3.04
N ALA A 582 26.76 4.15 2.63
CA ALA A 582 27.63 5.29 2.42
C ALA A 582 26.94 6.60 2.80
N GLU A 583 27.75 7.51 3.33
CA GLU A 583 27.35 8.88 3.65
C GLU A 583 28.31 9.88 2.96
N THR A 584 27.81 10.95 2.34
CA THR A 584 28.67 11.97 1.74
C THR A 584 28.23 13.37 2.11
N THR A 585 29.19 14.30 2.17
CA THR A 585 28.87 15.69 2.45
C THR A 585 28.01 16.30 1.35
N ASN A 586 27.07 17.14 1.75
CA ASN A 586 26.31 18.03 0.87
C ASN A 586 27.27 19.04 0.23
N ARG A 587 26.74 19.95 -0.60
CA ARG A 587 27.56 21.02 -1.22
C ARG A 587 28.24 21.86 -0.13
N ASP A 588 29.54 21.70 0.05
CA ASP A 588 30.35 22.41 1.07
C ASP A 588 31.37 23.33 0.39
N GLY A 589 30.93 24.55 0.06
CA GLY A 589 31.76 25.54 -0.61
C GLY A 589 32.10 25.22 -2.08
N ASP A 590 31.53 24.16 -2.64
CA ASP A 590 31.57 23.76 -4.04
C ASP A 590 30.16 23.61 -4.64
N ASN A 591 30.06 23.11 -5.88
CA ASN A 591 28.79 22.85 -6.56
C ASN A 591 28.53 21.33 -6.74
N ILE A 592 29.25 20.46 -6.01
CA ILE A 592 29.21 19.01 -6.20
C ILE A 592 28.12 18.43 -5.30
N ARG A 593 27.09 17.80 -5.89
CA ARG A 593 26.02 17.15 -5.09
C ARG A 593 26.60 16.00 -4.28
N ALA A 594 25.98 15.69 -3.15
CA ALA A 594 26.32 14.53 -2.33
C ALA A 594 26.36 13.24 -3.18
N ARG A 595 25.31 13.01 -3.98
CA ARG A 595 25.21 11.86 -4.89
C ARG A 595 26.24 11.84 -6.03
N ASP A 596 26.87 12.97 -6.40
CA ASP A 596 27.82 13.03 -7.53
C ASP A 596 29.25 12.55 -7.16
N LYS A 597 29.50 12.24 -5.87
CA LYS A 597 30.81 11.84 -5.34
C LYS A 597 31.08 10.33 -5.51
N TYR A 598 30.93 9.82 -6.73
CA TYR A 598 30.86 8.38 -7.01
C TYR A 598 32.03 7.58 -6.46
N ALA A 599 33.27 8.08 -6.59
CA ALA A 599 34.44 7.34 -6.11
C ALA A 599 34.46 7.19 -4.58
N GLU A 600 34.02 8.21 -3.85
CA GLU A 600 33.91 8.18 -2.39
C GLU A 600 32.81 7.21 -1.95
N ILE A 601 31.65 7.26 -2.60
CA ILE A 601 30.51 6.38 -2.33
C ILE A 601 30.89 4.92 -2.56
N ILE A 602 31.47 4.59 -3.72
CA ILE A 602 31.87 3.22 -4.06
C ILE A 602 32.94 2.69 -3.09
N GLU A 603 33.88 3.53 -2.67
CA GLU A 603 34.86 3.13 -1.65
C GLU A 603 34.18 2.77 -0.33
N GLN A 604 33.20 3.55 0.13
CA GLN A 604 32.43 3.25 1.34
C GLN A 604 31.61 1.96 1.19
N VAL A 605 30.91 1.76 0.07
CA VAL A 605 30.17 0.53 -0.24
C VAL A 605 31.07 -0.70 -0.15
N ILE A 606 32.26 -0.67 -0.75
CA ILE A 606 33.25 -1.78 -0.70
C ILE A 606 33.76 -2.03 0.73
N ARG A 607 33.83 -0.98 1.57
CA ARG A 607 34.31 -1.04 2.95
C ARG A 607 33.22 -1.39 3.97
N SER A 608 31.95 -1.28 3.60
CA SER A 608 30.77 -1.45 4.48
C SER A 608 30.76 -2.76 5.26
N GLY A 609 31.39 -3.80 4.70
CA GLY A 609 31.35 -5.16 5.27
C GLY A 609 30.38 -6.09 4.54
N THR A 610 29.52 -5.55 3.67
CA THR A 610 28.53 -6.27 2.86
C THR A 610 29.10 -7.50 2.15
N ASP A 611 28.44 -8.64 2.20
CA ASP A 611 28.99 -9.88 1.64
C ASP A 611 28.99 -9.90 0.11
N VAL A 612 27.89 -9.44 -0.51
CA VAL A 612 27.73 -9.44 -1.96
C VAL A 612 27.42 -8.03 -2.47
N ILE A 613 28.27 -7.52 -3.36
CA ILE A 613 28.10 -6.19 -3.99
C ILE A 613 28.13 -6.40 -5.49
N MET A 614 27.09 -5.97 -6.22
CA MET A 614 26.97 -6.24 -7.65
C MET A 614 26.33 -5.09 -8.42
N GLY A 615 26.99 -4.67 -9.50
CA GLY A 615 26.50 -3.62 -10.41
C GLY A 615 27.53 -3.25 -11.48
N GLY A 616 27.36 -2.08 -12.08
CA GLY A 616 28.30 -1.48 -13.03
C GLY A 616 29.33 -0.53 -12.39
N GLY A 617 29.96 0.32 -13.19
CA GLY A 617 30.76 1.45 -12.72
C GLY A 617 32.26 1.21 -12.60
N GLU A 618 32.85 0.27 -13.38
CA GLU A 618 34.32 0.06 -13.35
C GLU A 618 35.11 1.36 -13.56
N LEU A 619 34.59 2.27 -14.40
CA LEU A 619 35.19 3.58 -14.65
C LEU A 619 35.42 4.35 -13.34
N TYR A 620 34.44 4.34 -12.45
CA TYR A 620 34.47 5.05 -11.17
C TYR A 620 35.27 4.31 -10.08
N MET A 621 35.83 3.15 -10.41
CA MET A 621 36.69 2.36 -9.52
C MET A 621 38.19 2.48 -9.85
N LEU A 622 38.52 3.11 -10.99
CA LEU A 622 39.88 3.17 -11.51
C LEU A 622 40.44 4.60 -11.49
N PRO A 623 41.70 4.82 -11.09
CA PRO A 623 42.35 6.12 -11.21
C PRO A 623 42.48 6.57 -12.67
N PHE A 624 42.50 7.88 -12.92
CA PHE A 624 42.76 8.44 -14.24
C PHE A 624 43.99 7.83 -14.92
N GLY A 625 43.88 7.55 -16.22
CA GLY A 625 44.95 6.95 -17.02
C GLY A 625 45.06 5.43 -16.86
N THR A 626 44.06 4.78 -16.25
CA THR A 626 44.03 3.34 -16.00
C THR A 626 42.91 2.69 -16.82
N THR A 627 43.26 1.67 -17.62
CA THR A 627 42.29 0.82 -18.32
C THR A 627 41.94 -0.40 -17.49
N GLY A 628 40.70 -0.88 -17.61
CA GLY A 628 40.13 -2.02 -16.90
C GLY A 628 39.67 -3.15 -17.82
N PHE A 629 38.76 -3.97 -17.34
CA PHE A 629 38.10 -5.03 -18.11
C PHE A 629 37.09 -4.45 -19.11
N HIS A 630 36.27 -3.51 -18.66
CA HIS A 630 35.25 -2.77 -19.42
C HIS A 630 35.72 -1.36 -19.82
N VAL A 631 36.76 -0.81 -19.18
CA VAL A 631 37.27 0.55 -19.43
C VAL A 631 38.48 0.53 -20.38
N ASP A 632 38.32 1.12 -21.56
CA ASP A 632 39.43 1.39 -22.48
C ASP A 632 39.95 2.84 -22.36
N ALA A 633 40.88 3.23 -23.23
CA ALA A 633 41.48 4.56 -23.19
C ALA A 633 40.53 5.69 -23.65
N GLU A 634 39.47 5.36 -24.40
CA GLU A 634 38.47 6.33 -24.82
C GLU A 634 37.47 6.59 -23.68
N LEU A 635 36.99 5.53 -23.03
CA LEU A 635 36.15 5.63 -21.85
C LEU A 635 36.88 6.27 -20.66
N ASP A 636 38.16 5.96 -20.43
CA ASP A 636 38.93 6.66 -19.39
C ASP A 636 39.01 8.17 -19.65
N ALA A 637 39.03 8.59 -20.91
CA ALA A 637 39.08 10.00 -21.29
C ALA A 637 37.71 10.71 -21.33
N SER A 638 36.58 9.97 -21.26
CA SER A 638 35.23 10.56 -21.32
C SER A 638 34.79 11.21 -20.01
N GLU A 639 35.37 10.77 -18.88
CA GLU A 639 35.13 11.35 -17.56
C GLU A 639 36.37 12.13 -17.11
N SER A 640 36.17 13.35 -16.62
CA SER A 640 37.25 14.25 -16.18
C SER A 640 37.04 14.83 -14.79
N SER A 641 35.91 14.50 -14.15
CA SER A 641 35.50 14.98 -12.84
C SER A 641 36.27 14.21 -11.75
N PRO A 642 37.14 14.88 -10.96
CA PRO A 642 37.98 14.19 -9.98
C PRO A 642 37.21 13.51 -8.85
N GLU A 643 36.04 14.01 -8.47
CA GLU A 643 35.15 13.45 -7.45
C GLU A 643 34.53 12.10 -7.85
N ARG A 644 34.48 11.80 -9.15
CA ARG A 644 33.99 10.53 -9.69
C ARG A 644 35.10 9.50 -9.88
N ARG A 645 36.38 9.87 -9.72
CA ARG A 645 37.53 9.02 -10.01
C ARG A 645 38.43 8.86 -8.78
N PRO A 646 38.68 7.63 -8.31
CA PRO A 646 39.42 7.42 -7.09
C PRO A 646 40.92 7.66 -7.31
N THR A 647 41.62 7.99 -6.23
CA THR A 647 43.09 8.08 -6.26
C THR A 647 43.77 6.71 -6.18
N THR A 648 43.04 5.69 -5.74
CA THR A 648 43.48 4.29 -5.60
C THR A 648 42.58 3.38 -6.44
N ASN A 649 43.10 2.24 -6.91
CA ASN A 649 42.28 1.24 -7.58
C ASN A 649 41.36 0.52 -6.57
N LEU A 650 40.04 0.79 -6.65
CA LEU A 650 39.06 0.24 -5.72
C LEU A 650 38.80 -1.26 -5.94
N ILE A 651 39.08 -1.80 -7.14
CA ILE A 651 39.05 -3.24 -7.38
C ILE A 651 40.16 -3.96 -6.60
N ASP A 652 41.36 -3.38 -6.57
CA ASP A 652 42.47 -3.92 -5.79
C ASP A 652 42.21 -3.80 -4.28
N LEU A 653 41.55 -2.72 -3.86
CA LEU A 653 41.04 -2.59 -2.50
C LEU A 653 40.06 -3.71 -2.15
N ALA A 654 39.04 -3.96 -2.98
CA ALA A 654 38.06 -5.02 -2.75
C ALA A 654 38.75 -6.40 -2.62
N LYS A 655 39.68 -6.74 -3.52
CA LYS A 655 40.48 -7.98 -3.42
C LYS A 655 41.24 -8.06 -2.09
N SER A 656 41.79 -6.94 -1.62
CA SER A 656 42.51 -6.90 -0.33
C SER A 656 41.59 -7.12 0.88
N LEU A 657 40.30 -6.80 0.75
CA LEU A 657 39.25 -7.03 1.74
C LEU A 657 38.61 -8.43 1.63
N GLY A 658 39.08 -9.27 0.69
CA GLY A 658 38.67 -10.66 0.55
C GLY A 658 37.56 -10.91 -0.48
N TYR A 659 37.15 -9.90 -1.25
CA TYR A 659 36.18 -10.11 -2.33
C TYR A 659 36.78 -10.91 -3.49
N THR A 660 36.02 -11.90 -3.94
CA THR A 660 36.20 -12.46 -5.28
C THR A 660 35.58 -11.49 -6.28
N VAL A 661 36.34 -11.06 -7.29
CA VAL A 661 35.86 -10.08 -8.28
C VAL A 661 35.53 -10.78 -9.60
N VAL A 662 34.33 -10.52 -10.13
CA VAL A 662 33.83 -11.04 -11.42
C VAL A 662 33.35 -9.90 -12.31
N TYR A 663 33.38 -10.10 -13.63
CA TYR A 663 33.11 -9.06 -14.62
C TYR A 663 31.99 -9.38 -15.61
N THR A 664 31.53 -10.63 -15.65
CA THR A 664 30.46 -11.08 -16.54
C THR A 664 29.53 -12.03 -15.83
N GLU A 665 28.32 -12.21 -16.35
CA GLU A 665 27.35 -13.21 -15.88
C GLU A 665 27.98 -14.62 -15.86
N GLU A 666 28.74 -14.99 -16.89
CA GLU A 666 29.45 -16.28 -16.97
C GLU A 666 30.43 -16.47 -15.81
N GLN A 667 31.24 -15.45 -15.50
CA GLN A 667 32.20 -15.51 -14.39
C GLN A 667 31.49 -15.58 -13.03
N MET A 668 30.40 -14.82 -12.84
CA MET A 668 29.56 -14.90 -11.65
C MET A 668 29.01 -16.30 -11.46
N ASN A 669 28.42 -16.87 -12.51
CA ASN A 669 27.86 -18.21 -12.50
C ASN A 669 28.92 -19.29 -12.23
N GLU A 670 30.12 -19.15 -12.77
CA GLU A 670 31.23 -20.08 -12.51
C GLU A 670 31.62 -20.09 -11.03
N VAL A 671 31.79 -18.92 -10.41
CA VAL A 671 32.24 -18.85 -9.00
C VAL A 671 31.14 -19.24 -8.03
N VAL A 672 29.89 -18.83 -8.27
CA VAL A 672 28.76 -19.09 -7.36
C VAL A 672 28.31 -20.56 -7.41
N ASN A 673 28.36 -21.20 -8.58
CA ASN A 673 28.02 -22.62 -8.73
C ASN A 673 29.23 -23.56 -8.53
N GLY A 674 30.41 -23.00 -8.24
CA GLY A 674 31.62 -23.77 -7.98
C GLY A 674 31.55 -24.58 -6.68
N THR A 675 32.50 -25.49 -6.49
CA THR A 675 32.55 -26.35 -5.28
C THR A 675 32.74 -25.60 -3.97
N ASN A 676 33.28 -24.37 -4.02
CA ASN A 676 33.47 -23.50 -2.87
C ASN A 676 33.05 -22.07 -3.26
N PRO A 677 31.74 -21.76 -3.21
CA PRO A 677 31.25 -20.41 -3.49
C PRO A 677 31.91 -19.41 -2.53
N PRO A 678 32.24 -18.19 -2.98
CA PRO A 678 32.91 -17.21 -2.14
C PRO A 678 32.00 -16.76 -1.00
N GLN A 679 32.61 -16.35 0.12
CA GLN A 679 31.89 -15.64 1.18
C GLN A 679 31.65 -14.17 0.81
N LYS A 680 32.60 -13.57 0.07
CA LYS A 680 32.51 -12.19 -0.42
C LYS A 680 32.64 -12.11 -1.92
N LEU A 681 31.68 -11.48 -2.59
CA LEU A 681 31.62 -11.35 -4.05
C LEU A 681 31.43 -9.88 -4.46
N LEU A 682 32.27 -9.41 -5.37
CA LEU A 682 32.12 -8.13 -6.04
C LEU A 682 31.92 -8.38 -7.55
N GLY A 683 30.73 -8.07 -8.06
CA GLY A 683 30.43 -8.09 -9.49
C GLY A 683 30.54 -6.68 -10.09
N VAL A 684 31.37 -6.52 -11.12
CA VAL A 684 31.55 -5.25 -11.85
C VAL A 684 31.29 -5.49 -13.34
N PHE A 685 30.05 -5.30 -13.77
CA PHE A 685 29.55 -5.84 -15.03
C PHE A 685 29.56 -4.88 -16.22
N ALA A 686 29.86 -3.60 -15.97
CA ALA A 686 29.94 -2.57 -17.00
C ALA A 686 30.92 -1.45 -16.61
N ALA A 687 31.31 -0.62 -17.59
CA ALA A 687 32.14 0.56 -17.35
C ALA A 687 31.40 1.65 -16.56
N ILE A 688 30.13 1.89 -16.92
CA ILE A 688 29.18 2.80 -16.26
C ILE A 688 27.97 1.96 -15.80
N HIS A 689 26.73 2.34 -16.10
CA HIS A 689 25.55 1.49 -15.89
C HIS A 689 25.58 0.21 -16.76
N THR A 690 24.77 -0.80 -16.40
CA THR A 690 24.59 -1.99 -17.25
C THR A 690 23.60 -1.75 -18.40
N PHE A 691 23.00 -0.57 -18.46
CA PHE A 691 22.10 -0.10 -19.52
C PHE A 691 22.56 1.24 -20.12
N ASP A 692 21.93 1.63 -21.23
CA ASP A 692 22.10 2.92 -21.92
C ASP A 692 20.72 3.59 -22.03
N ASP A 693 20.47 4.58 -21.17
CA ASP A 693 19.18 5.23 -20.93
C ASP A 693 18.83 6.33 -21.94
N SER A 694 19.67 6.55 -22.97
CA SER A 694 19.39 7.51 -24.05
C SER A 694 18.01 7.30 -24.67
N THR A 695 17.45 8.38 -25.25
CA THR A 695 16.18 8.31 -26.00
C THR A 695 16.24 7.27 -27.11
N GLU A 696 15.09 6.68 -27.51
CA GLU A 696 15.05 5.68 -28.58
C GLU A 696 15.64 6.20 -29.90
N GLU A 697 15.42 7.48 -30.19
CA GLU A 697 16.00 8.15 -31.36
C GLU A 697 17.53 8.26 -31.30
N GLU A 698 18.11 8.52 -30.13
CA GLU A 698 19.57 8.59 -29.95
C GLU A 698 20.22 7.21 -30.01
N LEU A 699 19.56 6.19 -29.45
CA LEU A 699 19.94 4.79 -29.60
C LEU A 699 19.75 4.28 -31.05
N GLY A 700 19.03 5.04 -31.87
CA GLY A 700 18.73 4.69 -33.25
C GLY A 700 17.83 3.45 -33.36
N LEU A 701 16.90 3.26 -32.42
CA LEU A 701 15.92 2.15 -32.45
C LEU A 701 14.97 2.26 -33.65
N ASN A 702 14.73 3.48 -34.13
CA ASN A 702 14.04 3.77 -35.39
C ASN A 702 14.93 3.62 -36.65
N SER A 703 16.15 3.08 -36.51
CA SER A 703 17.14 2.94 -37.58
C SER A 703 17.53 1.48 -37.84
N SER A 704 18.32 1.23 -38.88
CA SER A 704 18.75 -0.13 -39.23
C SER A 704 19.83 -0.72 -38.33
N ASN A 705 20.49 0.08 -37.49
CA ASN A 705 21.60 -0.36 -36.63
C ASN A 705 21.47 0.22 -35.22
N PRO A 706 20.51 -0.27 -34.42
CA PRO A 706 20.29 0.22 -33.06
C PRO A 706 21.45 -0.13 -32.13
N LEU A 707 21.70 0.73 -31.16
CA LEU A 707 22.49 0.43 -29.97
C LEU A 707 21.66 -0.45 -29.00
N PRO A 708 22.30 -1.36 -28.24
CA PRO A 708 21.59 -2.20 -27.30
C PRO A 708 21.16 -1.42 -26.05
N LEU A 709 19.99 -1.73 -25.50
CA LEU A 709 19.51 -1.16 -24.22
C LEU A 709 20.36 -1.59 -23.03
N TYR A 710 20.92 -2.81 -23.06
CA TYR A 710 21.70 -3.40 -21.97
C TYR A 710 22.98 -4.06 -22.48
N VAL A 711 24.02 -4.06 -21.64
CA VAL A 711 25.29 -4.74 -21.89
C VAL A 711 25.07 -6.25 -21.92
N ALA A 712 25.29 -6.87 -23.08
CA ALA A 712 24.92 -8.28 -23.31
C ALA A 712 25.63 -9.31 -22.41
N THR A 713 26.74 -8.95 -21.77
CA THR A 713 27.50 -9.83 -20.86
C THR A 713 27.19 -9.59 -19.38
N ALA A 714 26.39 -8.57 -19.07
CA ALA A 714 25.97 -8.26 -17.71
C ALA A 714 24.74 -9.11 -17.32
N PRO A 715 24.70 -9.63 -16.07
CA PRO A 715 23.49 -10.27 -15.55
C PRO A 715 22.36 -9.25 -15.37
N THR A 716 21.12 -9.73 -15.37
CA THR A 716 19.95 -9.01 -14.86
C THR A 716 19.96 -8.94 -13.34
N VAL A 717 19.18 -8.02 -12.75
CA VAL A 717 18.99 -7.97 -11.28
C VAL A 717 18.38 -9.25 -10.71
N ALA A 718 17.57 -9.98 -11.47
CA ALA A 718 17.04 -11.28 -11.08
C ALA A 718 18.13 -12.36 -10.98
N GLU A 719 19.05 -12.40 -11.95
CA GLU A 719 20.17 -13.35 -11.94
C GLU A 719 21.19 -13.00 -10.85
N MET A 720 21.44 -11.70 -10.63
CA MET A 720 22.22 -11.20 -9.51
C MET A 720 21.59 -11.59 -8.16
N MET A 721 20.26 -11.46 -8.00
CA MET A 721 19.55 -11.91 -6.81
C MET A 721 19.71 -13.42 -6.59
N GLU A 722 19.49 -14.23 -7.63
CA GLU A 722 19.60 -15.69 -7.53
C GLU A 722 21.02 -16.12 -7.14
N ALA A 723 22.04 -15.46 -7.69
CA ALA A 723 23.43 -15.67 -7.33
C ALA A 723 23.71 -15.31 -5.87
N SER A 724 23.17 -14.18 -5.40
CA SER A 724 23.33 -13.72 -4.01
C SER A 724 22.70 -14.68 -3.02
N LEU A 725 21.47 -15.14 -3.27
CA LEU A 725 20.76 -16.06 -2.37
C LEU A 725 21.51 -17.40 -2.20
N LYS A 726 22.29 -17.86 -3.20
CA LYS A 726 23.15 -19.05 -3.08
C LYS A 726 24.35 -18.86 -2.13
N ILE A 727 24.73 -17.62 -1.87
CA ILE A 727 25.77 -17.25 -0.90
C ILE A 727 25.14 -17.01 0.47
N LEU A 728 24.14 -16.13 0.54
CA LEU A 728 23.57 -15.61 1.79
C LEU A 728 22.73 -16.63 2.57
N ASN A 729 22.00 -17.53 1.90
CA ASN A 729 21.08 -18.46 2.58
C ASN A 729 21.75 -19.49 3.52
N LYS A 730 23.09 -19.48 3.57
CA LYS A 730 23.90 -20.32 4.46
C LYS A 730 24.06 -19.70 5.84
N ASP A 731 23.71 -18.43 6.01
CA ASP A 731 23.82 -17.73 7.28
C ASP A 731 22.67 -18.13 8.23
N PRO A 732 22.97 -18.74 9.40
CA PRO A 732 21.93 -19.14 10.35
C PRO A 732 21.20 -17.96 11.01
N ASP A 733 21.80 -16.77 11.03
CA ASP A 733 21.24 -15.56 11.64
C ASP A 733 20.31 -14.80 10.68
N GLY A 734 20.29 -15.20 9.40
CA GLY A 734 19.45 -14.66 8.33
C GLY A 734 20.19 -13.64 7.47
N PHE A 735 19.45 -12.95 6.60
CA PHE A 735 20.04 -11.97 5.67
C PHE A 735 19.16 -10.74 5.42
N PHE A 736 19.82 -9.69 4.90
CA PHE A 736 19.17 -8.50 4.36
C PHE A 736 19.70 -8.19 2.96
N VAL A 737 18.81 -8.12 1.97
CA VAL A 737 19.15 -7.78 0.58
C VAL A 737 18.43 -6.50 0.18
N VAL A 738 19.19 -5.58 -0.43
CA VAL A 738 18.67 -4.42 -1.15
C VAL A 738 18.99 -4.58 -2.64
N VAL A 739 17.96 -4.49 -3.48
CA VAL A 739 18.08 -4.60 -4.94
C VAL A 739 17.44 -3.41 -5.61
N GLU A 740 18.11 -2.86 -6.60
CA GLU A 740 17.64 -1.71 -7.36
C GLU A 740 17.69 -2.02 -8.87
N GLU A 741 16.57 -1.80 -9.57
CA GLU A 741 16.58 -1.73 -11.03
C GLU A 741 16.52 -0.26 -11.43
N GLU A 742 17.69 0.40 -11.41
CA GLU A 742 17.86 1.82 -11.72
C GLU A 742 17.31 2.20 -13.10
N GLY A 743 17.42 1.28 -14.07
CA GLY A 743 16.97 1.54 -15.44
C GLY A 743 15.49 1.92 -15.55
N SER A 744 14.63 1.49 -14.61
CA SER A 744 13.20 1.82 -14.70
C SER A 744 12.92 3.31 -14.50
N ASP A 745 13.75 4.00 -13.73
CA ASP A 745 13.70 5.46 -13.59
C ASP A 745 14.34 6.15 -14.78
N ASN A 746 15.61 5.83 -15.08
CA ASN A 746 16.37 6.63 -16.04
C ASN A 746 15.80 6.56 -17.45
N PHE A 747 15.36 5.37 -17.88
CA PHE A 747 14.67 5.25 -19.17
C PHE A 747 13.40 6.09 -19.18
N ALA A 748 12.58 6.03 -18.14
CA ALA A 748 11.32 6.75 -18.07
C ALA A 748 11.50 8.27 -17.99
N ASN A 749 12.50 8.75 -17.26
CA ASN A 749 12.87 10.17 -17.19
C ASN A 749 13.43 10.70 -18.52
N ASN A 750 13.97 9.82 -19.39
CA ASN A 750 14.28 10.16 -20.78
C ASN A 750 13.11 9.88 -21.75
N ASN A 751 11.94 9.45 -21.26
CA ASN A 751 10.78 8.99 -22.03
C ASN A 751 11.08 7.84 -23.00
N ASN A 752 12.04 6.98 -22.66
CA ASN A 752 12.35 5.78 -23.41
C ASN A 752 11.43 4.63 -22.99
N ALA A 753 10.31 4.45 -23.70
CA ALA A 753 9.27 3.49 -23.37
C ALA A 753 9.73 2.03 -23.47
N VAL A 754 10.51 1.69 -24.49
CA VAL A 754 10.97 0.30 -24.68
C VAL A 754 12.04 -0.11 -23.65
N GLY A 755 12.93 0.82 -23.28
CA GLY A 755 13.87 0.66 -22.18
C GLY A 755 13.16 0.52 -20.85
N THR A 756 12.18 1.37 -20.59
CA THR A 756 11.34 1.31 -19.38
C THR A 756 10.65 -0.04 -19.23
N VAL A 757 10.01 -0.56 -20.29
CA VAL A 757 9.35 -1.88 -20.28
C VAL A 757 10.34 -3.01 -19.98
N GLU A 758 11.55 -2.97 -20.57
CA GLU A 758 12.58 -3.98 -20.32
C GLU A 758 13.12 -3.90 -18.87
N ALA A 759 13.30 -2.71 -18.33
CA ALA A 759 13.71 -2.53 -16.93
C ALA A 759 12.65 -3.08 -15.97
N VAL A 760 11.37 -2.72 -16.16
CA VAL A 760 10.27 -3.25 -15.34
C VAL A 760 10.18 -4.78 -15.47
N ARG A 761 10.47 -5.35 -16.65
CA ARG A 761 10.53 -6.82 -16.83
C ARG A 761 11.62 -7.46 -15.98
N ARG A 762 12.78 -6.82 -15.87
CA ARG A 762 13.92 -7.29 -15.04
C ARG A 762 13.60 -7.18 -13.55
N ALA A 763 12.97 -6.09 -13.12
CA ALA A 763 12.49 -5.92 -11.75
C ALA A 763 11.43 -6.98 -11.39
N ASP A 764 10.43 -7.20 -12.26
CA ASP A 764 9.39 -8.22 -12.04
C ASP A 764 9.98 -9.64 -11.94
N ALA A 765 11.00 -9.95 -12.73
CA ALA A 765 11.72 -11.22 -12.63
C ALA A 765 12.43 -11.37 -11.26
N ALA A 766 13.02 -10.30 -10.72
CA ALA A 766 13.64 -10.32 -9.38
C ALA A 766 12.61 -10.52 -8.26
N ILE A 767 11.42 -9.90 -8.38
CA ILE A 767 10.29 -10.16 -7.49
C ILE A 767 9.90 -11.65 -7.54
N GLY A 768 9.84 -12.23 -8.74
CA GLY A 768 9.59 -13.67 -8.92
C GLY A 768 10.62 -14.57 -8.23
N VAL A 769 11.92 -14.21 -8.30
CA VAL A 769 13.00 -14.93 -7.59
C VAL A 769 12.78 -14.86 -6.07
N ALA A 770 12.47 -13.67 -5.54
CA ALA A 770 12.24 -13.45 -4.12
C ALA A 770 11.00 -14.21 -3.60
N MET A 771 9.88 -14.14 -4.31
CA MET A 771 8.67 -14.89 -3.97
C MET A 771 8.89 -16.40 -4.02
N ASN A 772 9.62 -16.89 -5.02
CA ASN A 772 9.99 -18.31 -5.09
C ASN A 772 10.87 -18.73 -3.90
N TYR A 773 11.74 -17.86 -3.41
CA TYR A 773 12.52 -18.12 -2.20
C TYR A 773 11.62 -18.27 -0.95
N VAL A 774 10.67 -17.36 -0.75
CA VAL A 774 9.66 -17.45 0.33
C VAL A 774 8.89 -18.78 0.24
N ASN A 775 8.45 -19.13 -0.97
CA ASN A 775 7.57 -20.27 -1.20
C ASN A 775 8.27 -21.62 -1.06
N THR A 776 9.56 -21.70 -1.36
CA THR A 776 10.27 -22.99 -1.49
C THR A 776 11.41 -23.18 -0.51
N GLN A 777 11.96 -22.11 0.08
CA GLN A 777 13.17 -22.16 0.91
C GLN A 777 12.92 -21.70 2.34
N ASP A 778 12.46 -20.46 2.56
CA ASP A 778 12.28 -19.91 3.90
C ASP A 778 11.03 -19.00 4.01
N PRO A 779 9.94 -19.47 4.66
CA PRO A 779 8.73 -18.69 4.85
C PRO A 779 8.89 -17.54 5.86
N ASN A 780 10.04 -17.46 6.56
CA ASN A 780 10.38 -16.35 7.46
C ASN A 780 11.10 -15.22 6.71
N THR A 781 10.60 -14.86 5.52
CA THR A 781 11.20 -13.83 4.67
C THR A 781 10.12 -12.83 4.27
N LEU A 782 10.39 -11.54 4.46
CA LEU A 782 9.61 -10.44 3.89
C LEU A 782 10.20 -10.10 2.52
N VAL A 783 9.35 -10.01 1.51
CA VAL A 783 9.64 -9.35 0.24
C VAL A 783 8.83 -8.06 0.21
N ILE A 784 9.50 -6.94 -0.05
CA ILE A 784 8.87 -5.63 -0.10
C ILE A 784 9.36 -4.83 -1.31
N THR A 785 8.44 -4.18 -2.01
CA THR A 785 8.74 -3.27 -3.11
C THR A 785 8.35 -1.85 -2.75
N ALA A 786 9.23 -0.88 -3.03
CA ALA A 786 8.91 0.54 -3.01
C ALA A 786 9.66 1.25 -4.13
N ALA A 787 9.02 2.25 -4.74
CA ALA A 787 9.68 3.25 -5.56
C ALA A 787 9.62 4.59 -4.81
N ASP A 788 10.62 5.41 -4.96
CA ASP A 788 10.73 6.75 -4.38
C ASP A 788 9.94 7.79 -5.18
N SER A 789 9.79 7.58 -6.50
CA SER A 789 9.04 8.42 -7.43
C SER A 789 8.21 7.61 -8.46
N ASP A 790 7.39 8.30 -9.25
CA ASP A 790 6.84 7.85 -10.53
C ASP A 790 7.57 8.60 -11.65
N ALA A 791 8.44 7.93 -12.40
CA ALA A 791 9.31 8.53 -13.41
C ALA A 791 8.55 8.76 -14.72
N GLY A 792 8.70 9.95 -15.29
CA GLY A 792 8.08 10.37 -16.55
C GLY A 792 6.54 10.49 -16.55
N GLY A 793 5.85 9.94 -15.54
CA GLY A 793 4.40 9.89 -15.46
C GLY A 793 3.79 9.04 -16.58
N LEU A 794 4.31 7.83 -16.77
CA LEU A 794 3.91 6.89 -17.82
C LEU A 794 2.41 6.61 -17.81
N GLN A 795 1.78 6.67 -18.97
CA GLN A 795 0.39 6.25 -19.21
C GLN A 795 0.27 5.38 -20.45
N VAL A 796 -0.62 4.37 -20.41
CA VAL A 796 -0.90 3.51 -21.57
C VAL A 796 -2.11 4.05 -22.33
N SER A 797 -1.97 4.25 -23.62
CA SER A 797 -3.04 4.77 -24.48
C SER A 797 -3.43 3.77 -25.56
N GLN A 798 -4.71 3.38 -25.57
CA GLN A 798 -5.31 2.56 -26.61
C GLN A 798 -6.68 3.13 -27.02
N PHE A 799 -6.97 3.12 -28.33
CA PHE A 799 -8.25 3.60 -28.86
C PHE A 799 -8.93 2.49 -29.65
N ALA A 800 -9.75 1.66 -29.01
CA ALA A 800 -10.60 0.71 -29.73
C ALA A 800 -11.90 0.48 -28.96
N PRO A 801 -13.07 0.38 -29.62
CA PRO A 801 -13.39 0.61 -31.02
C PRO A 801 -13.92 2.02 -31.32
N TYR A 802 -13.71 3.02 -30.44
CA TYR A 802 -14.34 4.35 -30.57
C TYR A 802 -13.38 5.54 -30.60
N THR A 803 -13.88 6.68 -31.08
CA THR A 803 -13.11 7.93 -31.25
C THR A 803 -13.16 8.80 -29.98
N ARG A 804 -12.02 9.09 -29.35
CA ARG A 804 -11.79 10.10 -28.28
C ARG A 804 -10.42 10.83 -28.54
N PRO A 805 -10.12 12.03 -27.97
CA PRO A 805 -9.81 13.27 -28.72
C PRO A 805 -8.56 13.30 -29.64
N SER A 806 -8.55 14.30 -30.53
CA SER A 806 -7.80 14.40 -31.80
C SER A 806 -6.33 13.94 -31.81
N GLY A 807 -6.10 12.77 -32.41
CA GLY A 807 -4.92 12.39 -33.18
C GLY A 807 -5.19 12.48 -34.71
N ASN A 808 -4.43 11.75 -35.53
CA ASN A 808 -4.67 11.66 -36.99
C ASN A 808 -5.72 10.57 -37.38
N TYR A 809 -6.54 10.11 -36.44
CA TYR A 809 -7.50 9.00 -36.64
C TYR A 809 -8.78 9.42 -37.35
N THR A 810 -9.49 8.44 -37.93
CA THR A 810 -10.81 8.66 -38.56
C THR A 810 -11.89 7.86 -37.85
N PRO A 811 -13.16 8.31 -37.86
CA PRO A 811 -14.28 7.54 -37.29
C PRO A 811 -14.43 6.12 -37.88
N SER A 812 -13.87 5.87 -39.06
CA SER A 812 -13.87 4.56 -39.72
C SER A 812 -12.70 3.64 -39.32
N ASN A 813 -11.65 4.18 -38.69
CA ASN A 813 -10.50 3.42 -38.22
C ASN A 813 -9.95 4.06 -36.93
N PRO A 814 -10.65 3.84 -35.79
CA PRO A 814 -10.24 4.39 -34.50
C PRO A 814 -9.08 3.63 -33.85
N ALA A 815 -8.85 2.37 -34.26
CA ALA A 815 -7.76 1.53 -33.76
C ALA A 815 -6.37 2.00 -34.23
N ILE A 816 -5.39 1.87 -33.35
CA ILE A 816 -3.97 2.03 -33.69
C ILE A 816 -3.58 0.86 -34.60
N ALA A 817 -3.20 1.14 -35.84
CA ALA A 817 -2.79 0.10 -36.78
C ALA A 817 -1.45 -0.54 -36.35
N ASP A 818 -1.11 -1.69 -36.94
CA ASP A 818 0.19 -2.35 -36.71
C ASP A 818 1.39 -1.48 -37.11
N SER A 819 1.16 -0.43 -37.89
CA SER A 819 2.14 0.58 -38.25
C SER A 819 1.46 1.87 -38.69
N GLU A 820 2.01 3.02 -38.32
CA GLU A 820 1.51 4.34 -38.71
C GLU A 820 2.59 5.14 -39.46
N PRO A 821 2.26 5.90 -40.53
CA PRO A 821 3.24 6.68 -41.29
C PRO A 821 3.79 7.89 -40.52
N SER A 822 3.27 8.16 -39.33
CA SER A 822 3.74 9.19 -38.39
C SER A 822 3.32 8.79 -36.98
N ALA A 823 4.13 9.13 -35.97
CA ALA A 823 3.77 8.89 -34.57
C ALA A 823 2.42 9.54 -34.21
N PRO A 824 1.47 8.79 -33.61
CA PRO A 824 0.22 9.36 -33.14
C PRO A 824 0.42 10.34 -31.97
N PHE A 825 -0.62 11.09 -31.65
CA PHE A 825 -0.58 12.07 -30.57
C PHE A 825 -1.96 12.24 -29.92
N ILE A 826 -1.94 12.79 -28.71
CA ILE A 826 -3.12 13.23 -27.95
C ILE A 826 -2.97 14.71 -27.60
N ASN A 827 -4.08 15.43 -27.52
CA ASN A 827 -4.04 16.83 -27.09
C ASN A 827 -3.78 16.91 -25.59
N VAL A 828 -3.05 17.95 -25.20
CA VAL A 828 -2.72 18.22 -23.80
C VAL A 828 -3.05 19.68 -23.48
N ASN A 829 -3.72 19.88 -22.36
CA ASN A 829 -4.08 21.19 -21.83
C ASN A 829 -4.76 22.11 -22.88
N PRO A 830 -5.80 21.64 -23.60
CA PRO A 830 -6.40 22.41 -24.68
C PRO A 830 -7.17 23.61 -24.12
N THR A 831 -6.79 24.80 -24.55
CA THR A 831 -7.53 26.05 -24.26
C THR A 831 -8.17 26.57 -25.55
N THR A 832 -8.81 27.74 -25.49
CA THR A 832 -9.31 28.40 -26.72
C THR A 832 -8.20 28.77 -27.72
N THR A 833 -6.94 28.78 -27.29
CA THR A 833 -5.77 29.14 -28.12
C THR A 833 -4.66 28.09 -28.12
N ASN A 834 -4.66 27.14 -27.18
CA ASN A 834 -3.64 26.10 -27.08
C ASN A 834 -3.96 24.88 -27.96
N THR A 835 -2.96 24.36 -28.67
CA THR A 835 -3.04 23.17 -29.54
C THR A 835 -1.91 22.17 -29.27
N ASN A 836 -1.34 22.20 -28.07
CA ASN A 836 -0.25 21.32 -27.66
C ASN A 836 -0.66 19.85 -27.66
N ARG A 837 0.36 19.01 -27.89
CA ARG A 837 0.20 17.58 -28.15
C ARG A 837 1.28 16.79 -27.42
N ALA A 838 0.90 15.69 -26.79
CA ALA A 838 1.81 14.62 -26.37
C ALA A 838 1.87 13.58 -27.49
N VAL A 839 3.08 13.29 -27.97
CA VAL A 839 3.33 12.27 -28.99
C VAL A 839 3.46 10.92 -28.28
N LEU A 840 2.88 9.87 -28.85
CA LEU A 840 2.94 8.54 -28.28
C LEU A 840 4.25 7.83 -28.65
N ASP A 841 4.80 7.09 -27.70
CA ASP A 841 5.88 6.13 -27.95
C ASP A 841 5.36 4.77 -28.35
N GLY A 842 6.08 4.20 -29.29
CA GLY A 842 5.94 2.83 -29.75
C GLY A 842 7.22 2.04 -29.46
N VAL A 843 7.36 0.87 -30.08
CA VAL A 843 8.53 -0.02 -29.84
C VAL A 843 9.86 0.55 -30.33
N ASN A 844 9.83 1.61 -31.16
CA ASN A 844 11.00 2.26 -31.74
C ASN A 844 11.11 3.76 -31.39
N GLY A 845 10.35 4.23 -30.39
CA GLY A 845 10.31 5.64 -29.97
C GLY A 845 9.14 6.46 -30.49
N SER A 846 9.35 7.78 -30.56
CA SER A 846 8.31 8.81 -30.75
C SER A 846 8.23 9.36 -32.16
N THR A 847 8.89 8.71 -33.12
CA THR A 847 9.03 9.17 -34.50
C THR A 847 8.52 8.15 -35.50
N GLY A 848 8.12 8.63 -36.68
CA GLY A 848 7.70 7.78 -37.79
C GLY A 848 7.62 8.54 -39.11
N THR A 849 7.91 7.85 -40.21
CA THR A 849 7.74 8.33 -41.60
C THR A 849 7.11 7.25 -42.48
N GLU A 850 6.76 7.56 -43.73
CA GLU A 850 6.29 6.54 -44.68
C GLU A 850 7.35 5.44 -44.95
N GLU A 851 8.65 5.78 -44.92
CA GLU A 851 9.76 4.84 -45.13
C GLU A 851 10.16 4.05 -43.88
N ALA A 852 9.97 4.63 -42.69
CA ALA A 852 10.25 4.03 -41.39
C ALA A 852 9.05 4.32 -40.47
N PRO A 853 7.95 3.56 -40.60
CA PRO A 853 6.71 3.84 -39.88
C PRO A 853 6.89 3.65 -38.38
N TRP A 854 6.10 4.41 -37.62
CA TRP A 854 5.96 4.23 -36.18
C TRP A 854 5.21 2.92 -35.91
N ILE A 855 5.65 2.16 -34.91
CA ILE A 855 5.11 0.83 -34.59
C ILE A 855 4.65 0.82 -33.12
N PRO A 856 3.38 0.52 -32.82
CA PRO A 856 2.89 0.44 -31.45
C PRO A 856 3.41 -0.78 -30.70
N PHE A 857 3.15 -0.83 -29.38
CA PHE A 857 3.23 -2.06 -28.62
C PHE A 857 2.00 -2.94 -28.91
N ALA A 858 2.22 -4.24 -29.04
CA ALA A 858 1.15 -5.22 -29.16
C ALA A 858 0.78 -5.77 -27.78
N ALA A 859 -0.51 -5.74 -27.44
CA ALA A 859 -1.02 -6.42 -26.26
C ALA A 859 -1.29 -7.90 -26.56
N GLN A 860 -1.10 -8.78 -25.57
CA GLN A 860 -1.65 -10.13 -25.64
C GLN A 860 -3.17 -10.09 -25.51
N ASP A 861 -3.82 -11.11 -26.06
CA ASP A 861 -5.27 -11.30 -25.97
C ASP A 861 -5.73 -11.37 -24.50
N SER A 862 -6.93 -10.87 -24.25
CA SER A 862 -7.69 -11.11 -23.02
C SER A 862 -8.30 -12.51 -23.04
N ILE A 863 -8.88 -12.94 -21.92
CA ILE A 863 -9.69 -14.17 -21.85
C ILE A 863 -10.90 -14.09 -22.78
N ASP A 864 -11.42 -12.89 -23.06
CA ASP A 864 -12.60 -12.69 -23.92
C ASP A 864 -12.24 -12.55 -25.41
N GLY A 865 -10.98 -12.28 -25.74
CA GLY A 865 -10.53 -12.17 -27.11
C GLY A 865 -9.42 -11.15 -27.35
N PRO A 866 -9.16 -10.84 -28.64
CA PRO A 866 -8.05 -9.99 -29.03
C PRO A 866 -8.11 -8.58 -28.45
N MET A 867 -6.96 -8.10 -27.97
CA MET A 867 -6.77 -6.72 -27.54
C MET A 867 -6.09 -5.90 -28.64
N GLY A 868 -6.40 -4.61 -28.72
CA GLY A 868 -5.77 -3.72 -29.68
C GLY A 868 -4.27 -3.50 -29.39
N ASN A 869 -3.60 -2.82 -30.31
CA ASN A 869 -2.28 -2.26 -30.06
C ASN A 869 -2.38 -0.99 -29.20
N PHE A 870 -1.30 -0.59 -28.54
CA PHE A 870 -1.26 0.59 -27.69
C PHE A 870 0.05 1.38 -27.84
N GLY A 871 0.02 2.65 -27.46
CA GLY A 871 1.22 3.49 -27.32
C GLY A 871 1.38 3.97 -25.87
N VAL A 872 2.56 4.50 -25.57
CA VAL A 872 2.85 5.13 -24.27
C VAL A 872 2.72 6.64 -24.39
N ALA A 873 1.96 7.25 -23.49
CA ALA A 873 1.91 8.70 -23.31
C ALA A 873 2.66 9.05 -22.02
N TRP A 874 3.39 10.15 -22.04
CA TRP A 874 4.12 10.65 -20.89
C TRP A 874 3.47 11.92 -20.37
N VAL A 875 3.68 12.27 -19.09
CA VAL A 875 3.42 13.62 -18.61
C VAL A 875 4.62 14.52 -18.88
N GLY A 876 5.82 14.03 -18.57
CA GLY A 876 7.06 14.77 -18.75
C GLY A 876 8.31 13.90 -18.62
N THR A 877 9.48 14.52 -18.49
CA THR A 877 10.77 13.87 -18.18
C THR A 877 11.19 13.81 -16.70
N PRO A 878 10.58 14.54 -15.74
CA PRO A 878 10.95 14.42 -14.32
C PRO A 878 10.21 13.31 -13.57
N ASP A 879 10.61 13.12 -12.32
CA ASP A 879 9.89 12.40 -11.27
C ASP A 879 8.61 13.09 -10.80
N PHE A 880 7.62 12.27 -10.40
CA PHE A 880 6.34 12.71 -9.85
C PHE A 880 6.01 11.97 -8.52
N PRO A 881 5.25 12.56 -7.58
CA PRO A 881 5.01 11.98 -6.25
C PRO A 881 3.73 11.13 -6.11
N GLY A 882 2.86 11.13 -7.13
CA GLY A 882 1.43 10.91 -6.88
C GLY A 882 0.90 9.48 -7.09
N SER A 883 1.54 8.66 -7.93
CA SER A 883 0.95 7.39 -8.42
C SER A 883 1.64 6.12 -7.90
N ILE A 884 2.35 6.19 -6.79
CA ILE A 884 3.24 5.10 -6.35
C ILE A 884 2.49 4.11 -5.45
N VAL A 885 2.73 2.81 -5.65
CA VAL A 885 2.14 1.74 -4.85
C VAL A 885 3.22 0.75 -4.41
N SER A 886 3.38 0.61 -3.10
CA SER A 886 4.23 -0.42 -2.50
C SER A 886 3.45 -1.72 -2.33
N LYS A 887 4.16 -2.84 -2.38
CA LYS A 887 3.59 -4.17 -2.18
C LYS A 887 4.49 -5.05 -1.34
N THR A 888 3.88 -5.99 -0.62
CA THR A 888 4.59 -6.94 0.25
C THR A 888 4.15 -8.38 0.00
N TYR A 889 5.02 -9.33 0.33
CA TYR A 889 4.75 -10.76 0.29
C TYR A 889 5.56 -11.50 1.36
N GLY A 890 4.96 -12.52 1.97
CA GLY A 890 5.63 -13.36 2.98
C GLY A 890 5.44 -12.86 4.41
N MET A 891 6.49 -12.98 5.22
CA MET A 891 6.44 -12.66 6.65
C MET A 891 6.12 -11.16 6.87
N ASN A 892 5.19 -10.86 7.77
CA ASN A 892 4.73 -9.50 8.08
C ASN A 892 4.11 -8.72 6.91
N ALA A 893 3.84 -9.34 5.75
CA ALA A 893 3.30 -8.63 4.60
C ALA A 893 1.96 -7.93 4.90
N ASP A 894 1.13 -8.55 5.75
CA ASP A 894 -0.17 -8.09 6.22
C ASP A 894 -0.13 -6.81 7.08
N LYS A 895 1.07 -6.36 7.46
CA LYS A 895 1.26 -5.13 8.24
C LYS A 895 1.44 -3.89 7.37
N LEU A 896 1.51 -4.03 6.05
CA LEU A 896 1.59 -2.89 5.14
C LEU A 896 0.30 -2.06 5.21
N PRO A 897 0.34 -0.76 5.54
CA PRO A 897 -0.83 0.10 5.51
C PRO A 897 -1.38 0.31 4.10
N SER A 898 -2.69 0.55 3.97
CA SER A 898 -3.33 0.84 2.66
C SER A 898 -2.88 2.18 2.04
N THR A 899 -2.40 3.10 2.89
CA THR A 899 -1.66 4.31 2.53
C THR A 899 -0.55 4.45 3.54
N LEU A 900 0.69 4.53 3.08
CA LEU A 900 1.87 4.53 3.91
C LEU A 900 2.76 5.74 3.65
N ASP A 901 3.35 6.27 4.72
CA ASP A 901 4.50 7.16 4.61
C ASP A 901 5.74 6.37 4.19
N ASN A 902 6.67 7.01 3.47
CA ASN A 902 7.91 6.35 3.04
C ASN A 902 8.78 5.84 4.19
N THR A 903 8.65 6.40 5.39
CA THR A 903 9.34 5.92 6.61
C THR A 903 8.85 4.55 7.08
N GLU A 904 7.60 4.18 6.79
CA GLU A 904 7.01 2.90 7.24
C GLU A 904 7.60 1.67 6.52
N ILE A 905 8.28 1.88 5.39
CA ILE A 905 9.09 0.83 4.72
C ILE A 905 10.20 0.34 5.66
N TYR A 906 10.91 1.26 6.32
CA TYR A 906 11.95 0.93 7.30
C TYR A 906 11.35 0.18 8.49
N ASP A 907 10.22 0.65 9.04
CA ASP A 907 9.58 0.03 10.19
C ASP A 907 9.27 -1.44 9.95
N LEU A 908 8.75 -1.77 8.77
CA LEU A 908 8.38 -3.13 8.41
C LEU A 908 9.62 -4.03 8.19
N MET A 909 10.66 -3.49 7.55
CA MET A 909 11.95 -4.20 7.43
C MET A 909 12.58 -4.45 8.79
N TYR A 910 12.62 -3.43 9.65
CA TYR A 910 13.20 -3.49 10.99
C TYR A 910 12.47 -4.50 11.87
N GLN A 911 11.13 -4.48 11.86
CA GLN A 911 10.32 -5.45 12.57
C GLN A 911 10.57 -6.88 12.11
N THR A 912 10.81 -7.09 10.82
CA THR A 912 11.11 -8.43 10.30
C THR A 912 12.50 -8.89 10.70
N LEU A 913 13.52 -8.03 10.58
CA LEU A 913 14.90 -8.40 10.89
C LEU A 913 15.13 -8.64 12.39
N PHE A 914 14.50 -7.83 13.24
CA PHE A 914 14.81 -7.75 14.67
C PHE A 914 13.65 -8.15 15.60
N GLY A 915 12.46 -8.43 15.05
CA GLY A 915 11.27 -8.89 15.79
C GLY A 915 10.55 -7.79 16.56
N VAL A 916 10.92 -6.54 16.30
CA VAL A 916 10.51 -5.39 17.10
C VAL A 916 10.36 -4.13 16.26
N THR A 917 9.52 -3.19 16.68
CA THR A 917 9.46 -1.89 16.02
C THR A 917 10.70 -1.03 16.35
N PRO A 918 11.09 -0.08 15.49
CA PRO A 918 12.17 0.86 15.79
C PRO A 918 11.89 1.69 17.06
N GLU A 919 10.63 2.08 17.27
CA GLU A 919 10.19 2.74 18.50
C GLU A 919 10.51 1.89 19.74
N PHE A 920 10.28 0.57 19.68
CA PHE A 920 10.64 -0.33 20.78
C PHE A 920 12.15 -0.49 20.96
N ALA A 921 12.91 -0.52 19.86
CA ALA A 921 14.37 -0.59 19.92
C ALA A 921 14.96 0.66 20.57
N THR A 922 14.45 1.84 20.21
CA THR A 922 14.80 3.12 20.84
C THR A 922 14.51 3.10 22.33
N ALA A 923 13.31 2.68 22.74
CA ALA A 923 12.94 2.59 24.15
C ALA A 923 13.81 1.61 24.95
N GLN A 924 14.38 0.57 24.31
CA GLN A 924 15.32 -0.35 24.97
C GLN A 924 16.71 0.22 25.19
N GLN A 925 17.16 1.18 24.37
CA GLN A 925 18.51 1.72 24.51
C GLN A 925 18.66 2.60 25.77
N GLU A 926 17.56 3.06 26.37
CA GLU A 926 17.57 3.82 27.63
C GLU A 926 17.33 2.90 28.84
N THR A 927 18.39 2.45 29.52
CA THR A 927 18.24 1.89 30.88
C THR A 927 18.08 3.03 31.88
N LYS A 928 16.90 3.19 32.49
CA LYS A 928 16.72 4.17 33.57
C LYS A 928 17.06 3.55 34.91
N LEU A 929 17.72 4.34 35.75
CA LEU A 929 17.99 3.97 37.13
C LEU A 929 16.86 4.49 38.01
N VAL A 930 16.14 3.59 38.65
CA VAL A 930 15.11 3.88 39.66
C VAL A 930 15.65 3.47 41.01
N SER A 931 15.64 4.39 41.98
CA SER A 931 16.14 4.14 43.33
C SER A 931 15.12 4.53 44.37
N GLY A 932 14.83 3.60 45.29
CA GLY A 932 14.09 3.84 46.51
C GLY A 932 14.94 4.52 47.59
N THR A 933 14.45 4.45 48.81
CA THR A 933 15.02 5.04 50.01
C THR A 933 15.51 3.94 50.96
N SER A 934 15.68 4.27 52.24
CA SER A 934 16.06 3.29 53.27
C SER A 934 14.89 2.97 54.21
N GLY A 935 13.66 3.27 53.78
CA GLY A 935 12.43 2.84 54.42
C GLY A 935 11.42 2.45 53.33
N ASN A 936 10.25 1.98 53.73
CA ASN A 936 9.25 1.42 52.81
C ASN A 936 8.91 2.33 51.62
N ASP A 937 9.11 1.81 50.41
CA ASP A 937 8.80 2.47 49.14
C ASP A 937 7.68 1.77 48.38
N ILE A 938 6.97 2.53 47.54
CA ILE A 938 5.97 2.00 46.59
C ILE A 938 6.34 2.54 45.21
N LEU A 939 6.82 1.66 44.33
CA LEU A 939 7.25 1.98 42.98
C LEU A 939 6.29 1.35 41.97
N ILE A 940 5.53 2.19 41.26
CA ILE A 940 4.51 1.75 40.31
C ILE A 940 4.90 2.24 38.92
N ALA A 941 5.09 1.31 37.99
CA ALA A 941 5.47 1.61 36.62
C ALA A 941 4.34 2.38 35.89
N GLY A 942 4.69 3.48 35.22
CA GLY A 942 3.75 4.32 34.48
C GLY A 942 2.89 5.25 35.36
N ALA A 943 3.22 5.40 36.66
CA ALA A 943 2.53 6.34 37.54
C ALA A 943 2.72 7.80 37.05
N PRO A 944 1.67 8.65 37.06
CA PRO A 944 1.76 10.04 36.59
C PRO A 944 2.85 10.83 37.32
N GLY A 945 3.86 11.30 36.57
CA GLY A 945 4.99 12.06 37.11
C GLY A 945 6.09 11.24 37.78
N GLY A 946 6.02 9.91 37.72
CA GLY A 946 7.10 9.00 38.14
C GLY A 946 8.17 8.83 37.05
N SER A 947 9.41 8.53 37.46
CA SER A 947 10.52 8.21 36.55
C SER A 947 10.62 6.71 36.22
N PHE A 948 9.78 5.88 36.83
CA PHE A 948 9.70 4.44 36.62
C PHE A 948 8.62 4.15 35.59
N ASP A 949 9.01 3.76 34.37
CA ASP A 949 8.08 3.48 33.27
C ASP A 949 7.89 1.99 33.01
N GLY A 950 8.71 1.14 33.63
CA GLY A 950 8.64 -0.31 33.57
C GLY A 950 9.27 -0.88 32.29
N ILE A 951 10.12 -0.14 31.59
CA ILE A 951 10.76 -0.56 30.33
C ILE A 951 12.29 -0.60 30.52
N ASN A 952 12.87 -1.79 30.58
CA ASN A 952 14.33 -1.98 30.69
C ASN A 952 14.96 -1.19 31.87
N ASP A 953 14.22 -1.02 32.96
CA ASP A 953 14.67 -0.24 34.12
C ASP A 953 15.61 -1.05 35.01
N SER A 954 16.56 -0.37 35.66
CA SER A 954 17.29 -0.90 36.81
C SER A 954 16.72 -0.30 38.09
N VAL A 955 15.97 -1.10 38.84
CA VAL A 955 15.25 -0.71 40.06
C VAL A 955 16.00 -1.23 41.29
N PHE A 956 16.27 -0.34 42.25
CA PHE A 956 16.85 -0.68 43.55
C PHE A 956 16.00 -0.07 44.66
N THR A 957 15.26 -0.86 45.42
CA THR A 957 14.37 -0.30 46.46
C THR A 957 15.14 0.01 47.75
N GLY A 958 16.06 -0.87 48.16
CA GLY A 958 17.02 -0.59 49.23
C GLY A 958 16.69 -1.35 50.51
N ALA A 959 16.26 -0.66 51.55
CA ALA A 959 15.89 -1.30 52.81
C ALA A 959 14.52 -0.80 53.26
N GLY A 960 13.72 -1.67 53.87
CA GLY A 960 12.31 -1.37 54.14
C GLY A 960 11.44 -2.49 53.60
N ASN A 961 10.15 -2.46 53.88
CA ASN A 961 9.22 -3.37 53.21
C ASN A 961 8.62 -2.62 52.02
N ASP A 962 9.08 -2.98 50.83
CA ASP A 962 8.88 -2.26 49.58
C ASP A 962 7.87 -2.97 48.68
N GLU A 963 7.17 -2.19 47.85
CA GLU A 963 6.23 -2.69 46.84
C GLU A 963 6.66 -2.19 45.46
N VAL A 964 6.88 -3.10 44.51
CA VAL A 964 7.21 -2.78 43.12
C VAL A 964 6.17 -3.38 42.19
N ASP A 965 5.52 -2.56 41.38
CA ASP A 965 4.52 -3.02 40.40
C ASP A 965 4.94 -2.66 38.98
N THR A 966 5.31 -3.67 38.18
CA THR A 966 5.61 -3.51 36.74
C THR A 966 4.43 -3.86 35.84
N GLN A 967 3.32 -4.38 36.38
CA GLN A 967 2.14 -4.78 35.61
C GLN A 967 1.27 -3.59 35.20
N THR A 968 1.41 -2.45 35.87
CA THR A 968 0.64 -1.22 35.58
C THR A 968 1.14 -0.43 34.37
N ALA A 969 2.31 -0.77 33.83
CA ALA A 969 2.84 -0.11 32.65
C ALA A 969 1.90 -0.32 31.45
N THR A 970 1.37 0.77 30.88
CA THR A 970 0.43 0.72 29.75
C THR A 970 1.12 0.51 28.41
N SER A 971 2.45 0.62 28.39
CA SER A 971 3.24 0.47 27.19
C SER A 971 3.30 -1.01 26.79
N THR A 972 2.98 -1.33 25.54
CA THR A 972 3.05 -2.71 24.99
C THR A 972 4.45 -3.31 25.04
N ILE A 973 5.43 -2.46 25.30
CA ILE A 973 6.85 -2.73 25.36
C ILE A 973 7.42 -2.85 26.78
N ALA A 974 6.58 -2.69 27.81
CA ALA A 974 7.00 -2.84 29.20
C ALA A 974 7.55 -4.25 29.50
N GLY A 975 8.56 -4.30 30.37
CA GLY A 975 9.25 -5.51 30.79
C GLY A 975 10.78 -5.42 30.72
N ARG A 976 11.45 -6.54 30.99
CA ARG A 976 12.92 -6.70 31.04
C ARG A 976 13.60 -5.79 32.06
N ASN A 977 12.89 -5.46 33.12
CA ASN A 977 13.41 -4.70 34.24
C ASN A 977 14.36 -5.58 35.06
N ARG A 978 15.42 -4.99 35.58
CA ARG A 978 16.26 -5.58 36.61
C ARG A 978 15.90 -4.96 37.95
N ILE A 979 15.27 -5.75 38.82
CA ILE A 979 14.70 -5.27 40.08
C ILE A 979 15.45 -5.92 41.24
N ASP A 980 15.98 -5.10 42.15
CA ASP A 980 16.63 -5.52 43.38
C ASP A 980 15.85 -4.93 44.57
N LEU A 981 15.16 -5.79 45.32
CA LEU A 981 14.31 -5.42 46.44
C LEU A 981 15.12 -5.20 47.74
N GLY A 982 16.36 -5.68 47.78
CA GLY A 982 17.28 -5.37 48.87
C GLY A 982 16.95 -6.10 50.19
N SER A 983 16.48 -5.38 51.22
CA SER A 983 16.24 -5.99 52.54
C SER A 983 14.96 -5.54 53.20
N GLY A 984 14.17 -6.50 53.67
CA GLY A 984 12.86 -6.32 54.29
C GLY A 984 11.93 -7.40 53.77
N ASN A 985 10.64 -7.27 54.03
CA ASN A 985 9.65 -8.18 53.45
C ASN A 985 8.95 -7.46 52.32
N ASP A 986 9.34 -7.76 51.10
CA ASP A 986 9.01 -7.00 49.91
C ASP A 986 7.92 -7.69 49.08
N THR A 987 7.28 -6.94 48.20
CA THR A 987 6.28 -7.47 47.26
C THR A 987 6.52 -6.92 45.87
N VAL A 988 6.54 -7.80 44.88
CA VAL A 988 6.76 -7.43 43.48
C VAL A 988 5.72 -8.05 42.56
N PHE A 989 5.06 -7.23 41.76
CA PHE A 989 4.18 -7.66 40.67
C PHE A 989 4.97 -7.62 39.37
N VAL A 990 5.21 -8.79 38.79
CA VAL A 990 6.15 -9.00 37.68
C VAL A 990 5.40 -9.05 36.36
N SER A 991 5.95 -8.44 35.31
CA SER A 991 5.27 -8.25 34.03
C SER A 991 5.77 -9.22 32.95
N LYS A 992 6.91 -8.93 32.31
CA LYS A 992 7.39 -9.70 31.15
C LYS A 992 8.90 -9.65 31.04
N GLY A 993 9.56 -10.80 30.99
CA GLY A 993 11.02 -10.88 30.82
C GLY A 993 11.85 -10.22 31.93
N ASP A 994 11.25 -9.89 33.08
CA ASP A 994 11.91 -9.19 34.19
C ASP A 994 12.91 -10.12 34.91
N SER A 995 13.95 -9.53 35.50
CA SER A 995 14.92 -10.20 36.36
C SER A 995 14.87 -9.60 37.77
N VAL A 996 14.33 -10.34 38.72
CA VAL A 996 14.00 -9.84 40.07
C VAL A 996 14.80 -10.59 41.15
N PHE A 997 15.36 -9.84 42.08
CA PHE A 997 16.10 -10.32 43.25
C PHE A 997 15.40 -9.80 44.52
N GLY A 998 14.91 -10.71 45.36
CA GLY A 998 14.24 -10.37 46.64
C GLY A 998 15.24 -9.90 47.68
N GLY A 999 16.31 -10.66 47.87
CA GLY A 999 17.41 -10.27 48.74
C GLY A 999 17.26 -10.88 50.13
N ALA A 1000 16.98 -10.09 51.16
CA ALA A 1000 16.89 -10.59 52.53
C ALA A 1000 15.57 -10.22 53.21
N GLY A 1001 14.84 -11.23 53.65
CA GLY A 1001 13.55 -11.17 54.32
C GLY A 1001 12.55 -12.06 53.59
N ASN A 1002 11.27 -11.99 53.97
CA ASN A 1002 10.25 -12.89 53.41
C ASN A 1002 9.48 -12.15 52.31
N ASP A 1003 9.80 -12.43 51.06
CA ASP A 1003 9.36 -11.68 49.90
C ASP A 1003 8.23 -12.38 49.15
N VAL A 1004 7.45 -11.59 48.40
CA VAL A 1004 6.33 -12.08 47.59
C VAL A 1004 6.50 -11.65 46.14
N PHE A 1005 6.57 -12.62 45.24
CA PHE A 1005 6.62 -12.44 43.81
C PHE A 1005 5.29 -12.84 43.20
N ASP A 1006 4.60 -11.90 42.55
CA ASP A 1006 3.36 -12.16 41.84
C ASP A 1006 3.54 -11.97 40.32
N ALA A 1007 3.74 -13.09 39.64
CA ALA A 1007 3.80 -13.22 38.18
C ALA A 1007 2.54 -13.92 37.62
N THR A 1008 1.40 -13.87 38.33
CA THR A 1008 0.16 -14.54 37.92
C THR A 1008 -0.31 -14.10 36.54
N ASN A 1009 -0.30 -12.80 36.28
CA ASN A 1009 -0.74 -12.20 35.01
C ASN A 1009 0.44 -11.88 34.07
N ALA A 1010 1.63 -12.39 34.39
CA ALA A 1010 2.84 -12.11 33.63
C ALA A 1010 2.80 -12.77 32.24
N LEU A 1011 3.47 -12.15 31.26
CA LEU A 1011 3.58 -12.66 29.88
C LEU A 1011 4.78 -13.60 29.69
N GLY A 1012 5.35 -14.10 30.79
CA GLY A 1012 6.42 -15.09 30.83
C GLY A 1012 7.82 -14.56 30.55
N GLY A 1013 8.80 -15.47 30.62
CA GLY A 1013 10.22 -15.19 30.42
C GLY A 1013 10.92 -14.58 31.62
N ASN A 1014 10.27 -14.52 32.79
CA ASN A 1014 10.82 -13.85 33.96
C ASN A 1014 11.84 -14.74 34.70
N ARG A 1015 12.75 -14.09 35.41
CA ARG A 1015 13.78 -14.73 36.26
C ARG A 1015 13.70 -14.15 37.65
N MET A 1016 13.33 -14.95 38.63
CA MET A 1016 13.11 -14.50 40.00
C MET A 1016 13.98 -15.29 40.97
N SER A 1017 14.58 -14.60 41.94
CA SER A 1017 15.38 -15.18 43.01
C SER A 1017 14.91 -14.59 44.34
N GLY A 1018 14.41 -15.42 45.26
CA GLY A 1018 13.92 -15.01 46.57
C GLY A 1018 15.06 -14.50 47.45
N GLY A 1019 16.07 -15.33 47.67
CA GLY A 1019 17.26 -14.94 48.41
C GLY A 1019 17.29 -15.59 49.79
N ALA A 1020 17.21 -14.80 50.85
CA ALA A 1020 17.24 -15.32 52.22
C ALA A 1020 15.97 -14.96 52.98
N GLY A 1021 15.20 -15.96 53.40
CA GLY A 1021 13.91 -15.81 54.09
C GLY A 1021 12.92 -16.84 53.55
N ASP A 1022 11.72 -16.89 54.14
CA ASP A 1022 10.66 -17.78 53.63
C ASP A 1022 9.85 -17.02 52.55
N ASP A 1023 10.13 -17.27 51.27
CA ASP A 1023 9.61 -16.52 50.13
C ASP A 1023 8.40 -17.18 49.46
N ILE A 1024 7.58 -16.38 48.78
CA ILE A 1024 6.36 -16.84 48.10
C ILE A 1024 6.36 -16.40 46.64
N PHE A 1025 6.17 -17.33 45.72
CA PHE A 1025 6.06 -17.11 44.29
C PHE A 1025 4.67 -17.52 43.79
N PHE A 1026 3.96 -16.60 43.14
CA PHE A 1026 2.79 -16.90 42.31
C PHE A 1026 3.21 -16.81 40.85
N LEU A 1027 3.15 -17.92 40.12
CA LEU A 1027 3.75 -18.05 38.79
C LEU A 1027 2.70 -18.32 37.73
N GLY A 1028 2.83 -17.64 36.58
CA GLY A 1028 2.06 -17.88 35.38
C GLY A 1028 2.72 -18.95 34.51
N SER A 1029 3.28 -18.53 33.37
CA SER A 1029 3.88 -19.42 32.38
C SER A 1029 5.29 -19.03 31.93
N ASN A 1030 6.13 -20.02 31.63
CA ASN A 1030 7.47 -19.83 31.06
C ASN A 1030 8.41 -18.96 31.93
N ASP A 1031 8.33 -19.11 33.25
CA ASP A 1031 9.17 -18.39 34.21
C ASP A 1031 10.26 -19.29 34.84
N ARG A 1032 11.28 -18.66 35.41
CA ARG A 1032 12.34 -19.32 36.19
C ARG A 1032 12.36 -18.74 37.59
N ALA A 1033 12.16 -19.59 38.60
CA ALA A 1033 12.10 -19.15 40.00
C ALA A 1033 13.06 -19.97 40.86
N LEU A 1034 13.86 -19.28 41.66
CA LEU A 1034 14.76 -19.84 42.67
C LEU A 1034 14.35 -19.29 44.03
N GLY A 1035 14.06 -20.18 44.98
CA GLY A 1035 13.69 -19.82 46.35
C GLY A 1035 14.87 -19.22 47.09
N GLY A 1036 15.80 -20.08 47.51
CA GLY A 1036 17.07 -19.65 48.11
C GLY A 1036 17.27 -20.30 49.48
N ASP A 1037 17.63 -19.52 50.49
CA ASP A 1037 17.73 -19.96 51.88
C ASP A 1037 16.39 -19.71 52.59
N GLY A 1038 15.68 -20.75 53.02
CA GLY A 1038 14.39 -20.61 53.71
C GLY A 1038 13.40 -21.69 53.28
N ASN A 1039 12.16 -21.63 53.80
CA ASN A 1039 11.10 -22.57 53.41
C ASN A 1039 10.16 -21.88 52.43
N ASP A 1040 10.45 -22.05 51.13
CA ASP A 1040 9.83 -21.27 50.08
C ASP A 1040 8.56 -21.93 49.53
N GLN A 1041 7.67 -21.12 48.97
CA GLN A 1041 6.41 -21.58 48.42
C GLN A 1041 6.22 -21.14 46.97
N PHE A 1042 6.01 -22.10 46.07
CA PHE A 1042 5.72 -21.85 44.66
C PHE A 1042 4.29 -22.25 44.33
N TYR A 1043 3.46 -21.30 43.94
CA TYR A 1043 2.09 -21.49 43.49
C TYR A 1043 2.01 -21.28 41.99
N VAL A 1044 1.91 -22.37 41.23
CA VAL A 1044 1.79 -22.29 39.77
C VAL A 1044 0.32 -22.24 39.37
N GLN A 1045 -0.03 -21.24 38.56
CA GLN A 1045 -1.37 -21.05 38.02
C GLN A 1045 -1.54 -21.67 36.62
N SER A 1046 -2.56 -21.25 35.86
CA SER A 1046 -2.78 -21.69 34.47
C SER A 1046 -1.63 -21.26 33.56
N GLY A 1047 -1.18 -22.16 32.67
CA GLY A 1047 -0.05 -21.92 31.76
C GLY A 1047 1.05 -22.97 31.86
N GLY A 1048 1.88 -22.88 32.91
CA GLY A 1048 2.95 -23.84 33.20
C GLY A 1048 4.25 -23.59 32.42
N ASP A 1049 5.04 -24.63 32.13
CA ASP A 1049 6.40 -24.50 31.56
C ASP A 1049 7.40 -23.73 32.44
N ASN A 1050 7.18 -23.71 33.76
CA ASN A 1050 8.08 -23.03 34.68
C ASN A 1050 9.24 -23.93 35.11
N LEU A 1051 10.38 -23.31 35.40
CA LEU A 1051 11.57 -23.95 35.95
C LEU A 1051 11.78 -23.51 37.40
N LEU A 1052 11.62 -24.44 38.33
CA LEU A 1052 11.55 -24.16 39.76
C LEU A 1052 12.73 -24.82 40.50
N SER A 1053 13.30 -24.10 41.46
CA SER A 1053 14.32 -24.60 42.37
C SER A 1053 14.02 -24.07 43.76
N GLY A 1054 13.86 -24.94 44.75
CA GLY A 1054 13.56 -24.54 46.13
C GLY A 1054 14.79 -23.98 46.84
N GLY A 1055 15.93 -24.65 46.66
CA GLY A 1055 17.16 -24.31 47.36
C GLY A 1055 17.29 -25.01 48.71
N ALA A 1056 17.51 -24.24 49.77
CA ALA A 1056 17.85 -24.72 51.09
C ALA A 1056 16.71 -24.46 52.09
N GLY A 1057 15.92 -25.48 52.37
CA GLY A 1057 14.94 -25.50 53.45
C GLY A 1057 13.91 -26.58 53.18
N ALA A 1058 12.69 -26.42 53.70
CA ALA A 1058 11.56 -27.31 53.43
C ALA A 1058 10.55 -26.62 52.51
N ASP A 1059 10.75 -26.82 51.21
CA ASP A 1059 10.08 -26.04 50.17
C ASP A 1059 8.77 -26.68 49.72
N GLN A 1060 7.85 -25.86 49.20
CA GLN A 1060 6.53 -26.29 48.77
C GLN A 1060 6.28 -25.91 47.32
N PHE A 1061 6.06 -26.91 46.46
CA PHE A 1061 5.74 -26.72 45.05
C PHE A 1061 4.28 -27.08 44.78
N TRP A 1062 3.41 -26.08 44.84
CA TRP A 1062 1.99 -26.19 44.48
C TRP A 1062 1.84 -26.13 42.95
N ILE A 1063 2.10 -27.27 42.30
CA ILE A 1063 2.13 -27.43 40.84
C ILE A 1063 0.74 -27.42 40.17
N VAL A 1064 -0.32 -27.44 40.98
CA VAL A 1064 -1.72 -27.30 40.56
C VAL A 1064 -2.40 -26.36 41.54
N ASN A 1065 -3.04 -25.32 41.01
CA ASN A 1065 -3.79 -24.35 41.79
C ASN A 1065 -5.16 -24.10 41.16
N ALA A 1066 -6.18 -24.86 41.62
CA ALA A 1066 -7.57 -24.85 41.15
C ALA A 1066 -7.80 -25.24 39.67
N GLU A 1067 -6.77 -25.16 38.82
CA GLU A 1067 -6.77 -25.56 37.40
C GLU A 1067 -5.48 -26.33 37.04
N LEU A 1068 -5.52 -27.12 35.96
CA LEU A 1068 -4.35 -27.89 35.50
C LEU A 1068 -3.44 -26.99 34.63
N PRO A 1069 -2.10 -27.11 34.75
CA PRO A 1069 -1.20 -26.39 33.86
C PRO A 1069 -1.33 -26.90 32.42
N SER A 1070 -1.25 -26.02 31.42
CA SER A 1070 -1.29 -26.42 30.01
C SER A 1070 -0.01 -27.13 29.57
N ILE A 1071 1.13 -26.74 30.14
CA ILE A 1071 2.45 -27.35 29.94
C ILE A 1071 3.03 -27.74 31.30
N ALA A 1072 3.73 -28.87 31.37
CA ALA A 1072 4.31 -29.35 32.62
C ALA A 1072 5.37 -28.40 33.18
N ASN A 1073 5.34 -28.16 34.50
CA ASN A 1073 6.42 -27.47 35.19
C ASN A 1073 7.57 -28.42 35.51
N THR A 1074 8.78 -27.90 35.66
CA THR A 1074 9.96 -28.69 36.04
C THR A 1074 10.52 -28.21 37.37
N VAL A 1075 10.60 -29.10 38.36
CA VAL A 1075 11.27 -28.86 39.64
C VAL A 1075 12.65 -29.49 39.59
N LEU A 1076 13.69 -28.70 39.85
CA LEU A 1076 15.08 -29.07 39.58
C LEU A 1076 15.79 -29.80 40.72
N ASP A 1077 15.43 -29.53 41.98
CA ASP A 1077 16.21 -29.90 43.17
C ASP A 1077 15.38 -30.50 44.32
N PHE A 1078 14.18 -31.01 44.01
CA PHE A 1078 13.24 -31.56 45.01
C PHE A 1078 13.89 -32.55 45.99
N GLN A 1079 13.81 -32.29 47.28
CA GLN A 1079 14.37 -33.12 48.35
C GLN A 1079 13.29 -33.99 49.00
N VAL A 1080 13.33 -35.29 48.68
CA VAL A 1080 12.37 -36.28 49.20
C VAL A 1080 12.36 -36.32 50.74
N GLY A 1081 11.21 -36.05 51.33
CA GLY A 1081 10.99 -36.08 52.78
C GLY A 1081 11.31 -34.74 53.49
N THR A 1082 11.76 -33.75 52.73
CA THR A 1082 11.94 -32.37 53.17
C THR A 1082 10.94 -31.47 52.45
N ASP A 1083 10.91 -31.54 51.13
CA ASP A 1083 10.04 -30.72 50.27
C ASP A 1083 8.71 -31.40 50.00
N VAL A 1084 7.71 -30.59 49.65
CA VAL A 1084 6.33 -31.04 49.44
C VAL A 1084 5.82 -30.62 48.06
N ILE A 1085 5.24 -31.56 47.32
CA ILE A 1085 4.44 -31.28 46.13
C ILE A 1085 2.98 -31.06 46.56
N GLY A 1086 2.46 -29.88 46.26
CA GLY A 1086 1.11 -29.47 46.57
C GLY A 1086 0.15 -29.56 45.37
N ILE A 1087 -1.08 -30.00 45.62
CA ILE A 1087 -2.21 -29.97 44.67
C ILE A 1087 -3.36 -29.24 45.36
N LEU A 1088 -3.52 -27.95 45.04
CA LEU A 1088 -4.57 -27.11 45.59
C LEU A 1088 -5.82 -27.16 44.70
N GLY A 1089 -7.00 -27.38 45.29
CA GLY A 1089 -8.24 -27.63 44.54
C GLY A 1089 -8.39 -29.09 44.09
N SER A 1090 -7.64 -29.99 44.73
CA SER A 1090 -7.59 -31.43 44.41
C SER A 1090 -8.99 -32.07 44.36
N ALA A 1091 -9.86 -31.74 45.32
CA ALA A 1091 -11.21 -32.29 45.41
C ALA A 1091 -12.11 -31.88 44.23
N SER A 1092 -12.04 -30.63 43.76
CA SER A 1092 -12.82 -30.15 42.61
C SER A 1092 -12.33 -30.70 41.28
N LEU A 1093 -11.04 -30.95 41.15
CA LEU A 1093 -10.41 -31.50 39.95
C LEU A 1093 -10.46 -33.04 39.89
N GLY A 1094 -10.89 -33.71 40.95
CA GLY A 1094 -10.87 -35.17 41.05
C GLY A 1094 -9.47 -35.77 41.22
N ILE A 1095 -8.51 -34.97 41.69
CA ILE A 1095 -7.15 -35.41 41.97
C ILE A 1095 -7.08 -35.93 43.40
N SER A 1096 -6.45 -37.09 43.56
CA SER A 1096 -6.17 -37.75 44.84
C SER A 1096 -4.93 -38.61 44.70
N ALA A 1097 -4.40 -39.11 45.81
CA ALA A 1097 -3.32 -40.09 45.81
C ALA A 1097 -3.61 -41.35 44.96
N SER A 1098 -4.88 -41.67 44.70
CA SER A 1098 -5.27 -42.83 43.88
C SER A 1098 -5.43 -42.53 42.38
N THR A 1099 -5.54 -41.25 42.01
CA THR A 1099 -5.78 -40.81 40.63
C THR A 1099 -4.55 -40.14 40.00
N LEU A 1100 -3.60 -39.67 40.81
CA LEU A 1100 -2.28 -39.22 40.35
C LEU A 1100 -1.40 -40.43 39.96
N ASN A 1101 -0.60 -40.29 38.91
CA ASN A 1101 0.35 -41.29 38.46
C ASN A 1101 1.78 -40.76 38.52
N LEU A 1102 2.72 -41.61 38.95
CA LEU A 1102 4.15 -41.33 38.90
C LEU A 1102 4.80 -42.25 37.86
N SER A 1103 5.51 -41.67 36.91
CA SER A 1103 6.18 -42.40 35.82
C SER A 1103 7.64 -42.00 35.72
N GLN A 1104 8.55 -42.97 35.69
CA GLN A 1104 9.99 -42.71 35.51
C GLN A 1104 10.30 -42.39 34.05
N ILE A 1105 11.06 -41.33 33.79
CA ILE A 1105 11.61 -40.97 32.48
C ILE A 1105 13.10 -40.65 32.63
N GLY A 1106 13.97 -41.56 32.18
CA GLY A 1106 15.41 -41.38 32.36
C GLY A 1106 15.76 -41.29 33.84
N SER A 1107 16.45 -40.22 34.25
CA SER A 1107 16.78 -39.90 35.65
C SER A 1107 15.66 -39.20 36.42
N ASP A 1108 14.56 -38.84 35.75
CA ASP A 1108 13.56 -37.89 36.27
C ASP A 1108 12.21 -38.58 36.50
N THR A 1109 11.36 -38.00 37.35
CA THR A 1109 10.00 -38.50 37.59
C THR A 1109 8.95 -37.55 37.04
N GLN A 1110 8.04 -38.08 36.23
CA GLN A 1110 6.85 -37.41 35.75
C GLN A 1110 5.68 -37.60 36.73
N ILE A 1111 5.00 -36.50 37.07
CA ILE A 1111 3.74 -36.49 37.81
C ILE A 1111 2.61 -36.26 36.80
N GLY A 1112 1.71 -37.23 36.66
CA GLY A 1112 0.64 -37.21 35.66
C GLY A 1112 -0.76 -37.38 36.25
N PHE A 1113 -1.75 -36.85 35.53
CA PHE A 1113 -3.17 -37.01 35.82
C PHE A 1113 -3.97 -36.97 34.51
N GLY A 1114 -4.95 -37.86 34.33
CA GLY A 1114 -5.85 -37.82 33.16
C GLY A 1114 -5.19 -37.96 31.79
N GLY A 1115 -3.95 -38.47 31.72
CA GLY A 1115 -3.15 -38.54 30.49
C GLY A 1115 -2.29 -37.31 30.19
N GLN A 1116 -2.34 -36.30 31.05
CA GLN A 1116 -1.51 -35.09 30.99
C GLN A 1116 -0.38 -35.15 32.02
N THR A 1117 0.79 -34.60 31.67
CA THR A 1117 1.87 -34.31 32.62
C THR A 1117 1.60 -33.00 33.34
N LEU A 1118 1.61 -33.02 34.68
CA LEU A 1118 1.44 -31.83 35.50
C LEU A 1118 2.79 -31.22 35.87
N ALA A 1119 3.76 -32.06 36.22
CA ALA A 1119 5.12 -31.65 36.53
C ALA A 1119 6.15 -32.75 36.28
N VAL A 1120 7.41 -32.35 36.20
CA VAL A 1120 8.59 -33.22 36.13
C VAL A 1120 9.52 -32.87 37.30
N LEU A 1121 9.98 -33.89 38.02
CA LEU A 1121 10.97 -33.76 39.09
C LEU A 1121 12.32 -34.25 38.58
N GLY A 1122 13.29 -33.34 38.47
CA GLY A 1122 14.64 -33.64 37.98
C GLY A 1122 15.43 -34.50 38.96
N GLY A 1123 16.05 -35.57 38.45
CA GLY A 1123 16.96 -36.43 39.23
C GLY A 1123 16.30 -37.26 40.33
N ILE A 1124 14.96 -37.35 40.37
CA ILE A 1124 14.21 -38.12 41.37
C ILE A 1124 13.74 -39.45 40.79
N GLU A 1125 13.98 -40.52 41.54
CA GLU A 1125 13.48 -41.87 41.25
C GLU A 1125 12.03 -42.01 41.70
N ALA A 1126 11.13 -42.42 40.81
CA ALA A 1126 9.69 -42.51 41.08
C ALA A 1126 9.35 -43.45 42.26
N THR A 1127 10.22 -44.43 42.51
CA THR A 1127 10.08 -45.38 43.64
C THR A 1127 10.41 -44.79 45.01
N SER A 1128 11.06 -43.62 45.05
CA SER A 1128 11.33 -42.88 46.30
C SER A 1128 10.15 -42.04 46.78
N LEU A 1129 9.15 -41.85 45.90
CA LEU A 1129 7.98 -41.04 46.16
C LEU A 1129 6.78 -41.89 46.61
N ASN A 1130 6.01 -41.36 47.55
CA ASN A 1130 4.79 -41.98 48.06
C ASN A 1130 3.65 -40.97 48.11
N LEU A 1131 2.67 -41.14 47.23
CA LEU A 1131 1.49 -40.27 47.11
C LEU A 1131 0.61 -40.22 48.38
N ASN A 1132 0.79 -41.16 49.33
CA ASN A 1132 0.07 -41.15 50.60
C ASN A 1132 0.92 -40.57 51.76
N ASP A 1133 2.16 -40.16 51.50
CA ASP A 1133 3.03 -39.53 52.48
C ASP A 1133 2.79 -38.02 52.49
N ALA A 1134 2.22 -37.52 53.58
CA ALA A 1134 1.90 -36.11 53.74
C ALA A 1134 3.15 -35.21 53.85
N SER A 1135 4.35 -35.79 54.06
CA SER A 1135 5.61 -35.03 53.99
C SER A 1135 6.19 -34.95 52.58
N GLN A 1136 5.49 -35.47 51.56
CA GLN A 1136 5.91 -35.42 50.17
C GLN A 1136 4.79 -34.88 49.26
N PHE A 1137 3.53 -35.19 49.59
CA PHE A 1137 2.37 -34.76 48.82
C PHE A 1137 1.30 -34.17 49.74
N ALA A 1138 0.88 -32.95 49.42
CA ALA A 1138 -0.25 -32.28 50.05
C ALA A 1138 -1.41 -32.13 49.06
N PHE A 1139 -2.57 -32.69 49.40
CA PHE A 1139 -3.82 -32.50 48.64
C PHE A 1139 -4.73 -31.60 49.45
N ALA A 1140 -4.93 -30.37 48.96
CA ALA A 1140 -5.69 -29.33 49.64
C ALA A 1140 -6.97 -28.97 48.86
#